data_AF-A0A7M3P7F7-F1
#
_entry.id   AF-A0A7M3P7F7-F1
#
_cell.length_a   1.000
_cell.length_b   1.000
_cell.length_c   1.000
_cell.angle_alpha   90.00
_cell.angle_beta   90.00
_cell.angle_gamma   90.00
#
_symmetry.space_group_name_H-M   'P 1'
#
loop_
_entity.id
_entity.type
_entity.pdbx_description
1 polymer ?
#
loop_
_entity_poly.entity_id
_entity_poly.type
_entity_poly.pdbx_seq_one_letter_code
_entity_poly.pdbx_strand_id
1 'polypeptide(L)'
;MFRLQLPRNVVRKVTAATAALVLCLPTTVAPPAFAQDEQLWGSGTNRVGEQGPLRLSITSFTPHVAALHSTLTIKVQVHNTSDADISNVALRPQRAGALASSADARTILAEPESVFDVAGTFSSPIDLKAGETREITLSVPISAPSPEGLDITEAGTFPLLINANGQPADDIDRLLAETRALLPVTDPQAADDEPEPPAGDENDNDETDNSDAPTRRDPVPFSLIWPISQPVPVVGGETGDAPSSPNLILTDNSLAESLERGGRLDGLLTSLEKGFAGPDGQRLRESTCIAIDPETLDAISRMTREYWIGTSRPSPVESSPRLRDSWGNADDTNLTHMPASDNAAAWLNRLHDLTQDTCTLSLPWGGTDASAVARVGDHELSMEALAAGRQTIAKHLDVQALPGLYLPAEGYVTSESAPLYSAATALNGTAPERAFENRVDTGEAMPPSPTPPEAAHDTTVLVADNTAVTADGQTLRPGHSGVLADGSRAFALPGALTTSLAATGRSPQTVAYSNLLGRYDFRIDSEAARMQTAIGTLFQSLTDSDDPRAAVVAAPPSGWDPRASDAEDFMAAVRKAVDDNLAELTPLMDSITASAHDLDAGSVTPIDELADPAPVSETLVEKAQLASREITDLTTIMSNDPNVALTRYEFTRPLRHDLLRSFTTLGRRNQLQSPDVQRRSEELSDQALIMTRRLRNSVTLVAPGGVYTRATQLSPIAVLARNGLPLPVPAFVRVGAGDSVLKEKYEAAIPAKGSVTVQFTPKSGDDAESTPATNAPEGDRPRDSGDNSHNLLLWLESPGGTPISRSVSISVQSGASVGVLAIVTLVIVTVGGFFAAKRSQYFRK
;
A
#
# COMPACT_ATOMS: atom_id res chain seq x y z
N MET A 1 49.74 5.36 -39.73
CA MET A 1 51.17 5.14 -39.43
C MET A 1 51.36 5.27 -37.93
N PHE A 2 52.00 4.25 -37.33
CA PHE A 2 52.49 4.12 -35.95
C PHE A 2 51.51 4.04 -34.75
N ARG A 3 51.35 2.79 -34.28
CA ARG A 3 51.05 2.34 -32.90
C ARG A 3 52.21 2.65 -31.94
N LEU A 4 51.91 2.82 -30.65
CA LEU A 4 52.54 2.15 -29.47
C LEU A 4 51.91 2.74 -28.17
N GLN A 5 50.98 2.07 -27.47
CA GLN A 5 51.15 1.01 -26.45
C GLN A 5 52.06 1.35 -25.25
N LEU A 6 51.44 1.65 -24.09
CA LEU A 6 51.55 1.00 -22.74
C LEU A 6 52.97 0.82 -22.09
N PRO A 7 53.15 0.49 -20.77
CA PRO A 7 52.22 0.36 -19.64
C PRO A 7 52.75 0.78 -18.21
N ARG A 8 51.82 0.77 -17.24
CA ARG A 8 51.85 0.15 -15.87
C ARG A 8 53.03 0.33 -14.89
N ASN A 9 52.64 0.75 -13.67
CA ASN A 9 52.66 -0.01 -12.39
C ASN A 9 53.44 0.61 -11.19
N VAL A 10 52.71 0.73 -10.07
CA VAL A 10 53.08 0.27 -8.70
C VAL A 10 54.17 1.10 -8.01
N VAL A 11 53.97 1.73 -6.84
CA VAL A 11 53.99 1.15 -5.48
C VAL A 11 53.48 2.19 -4.47
N ARG A 12 52.85 1.67 -3.41
CA ARG A 12 52.16 2.33 -2.31
C ARG A 12 53.07 2.46 -1.06
N LYS A 13 52.71 3.40 -0.17
CA LYS A 13 53.10 3.59 1.27
C LYS A 13 54.38 4.45 1.49
N VAL A 14 54.51 5.33 2.50
CA VAL A 14 54.18 5.27 3.94
C VAL A 14 54.13 6.72 4.54
N THR A 15 53.29 6.93 5.58
CA THR A 15 53.28 7.96 6.67
C THR A 15 53.23 9.47 6.34
N ALA A 16 52.19 10.23 6.70
CA ALA A 16 51.63 10.57 8.02
C ALA A 16 52.43 11.62 8.82
N ALA A 17 51.88 12.83 8.95
CA ALA A 17 52.02 13.68 10.13
C ALA A 17 50.85 14.69 10.16
N THR A 18 50.04 14.56 11.19
CA THR A 18 48.77 15.26 11.44
C THR A 18 48.98 16.31 12.54
N ALA A 19 48.51 17.54 12.33
CA ALA A 19 48.02 18.49 13.35
C ALA A 19 47.40 19.69 12.59
N ALA A 20 46.07 19.76 12.48
CA ALA A 20 45.16 20.48 13.38
C ALA A 20 44.95 21.96 13.00
N LEU A 21 43.79 22.26 12.38
CA LEU A 21 43.03 23.47 12.68
C LEU A 21 41.55 23.25 12.38
N VAL A 22 40.73 23.46 13.40
CA VAL A 22 39.27 23.39 13.41
C VAL A 22 38.70 24.59 12.65
N LEU A 23 37.81 24.33 11.70
CA LEU A 23 36.87 25.30 11.15
C LEU A 23 35.46 24.72 11.36
N CYS A 24 34.69 25.41 12.21
CA CYS A 24 33.25 25.21 12.36
C CYS A 24 32.58 25.43 11.00
N LEU A 25 32.08 24.36 10.41
CA LEU A 25 31.03 24.40 9.39
C LEU A 25 29.73 23.92 10.07
N PRO A 26 28.57 24.51 9.74
CA PRO A 26 27.31 23.96 10.20
C PRO A 26 27.26 22.52 9.69
N THR A 27 26.96 21.58 10.59
CA THR A 27 26.59 20.23 10.21
C THR A 27 25.36 20.36 9.32
N THR A 28 25.58 20.36 8.01
CA THR A 28 24.56 19.98 7.05
C THR A 28 24.12 18.61 7.49
N VAL A 29 22.92 18.53 8.08
CA VAL A 29 22.19 17.29 8.23
C VAL A 29 22.27 16.62 6.87
N ALA A 30 22.97 15.49 6.78
CA ALA A 30 22.92 14.69 5.57
C ALA A 30 21.43 14.41 5.34
N PRO A 31 20.87 14.70 4.14
CA PRO A 31 19.52 14.27 3.85
C PRO A 31 19.44 12.75 4.11
N PRO A 32 18.31 12.24 4.62
CA PRO A 32 18.12 10.79 4.72
C PRO A 32 18.38 10.13 3.36
N ALA A 33 18.71 8.85 3.37
CA ALA A 33 19.19 8.05 2.24
C ALA A 33 18.15 7.82 1.11
N PHE A 34 17.45 8.86 0.69
CA PHE A 34 16.50 8.91 -0.42
C PHE A 34 17.05 9.79 -1.54
N ALA A 35 18.29 9.52 -1.99
CA ALA A 35 18.70 10.05 -3.28
C ALA A 35 17.90 9.29 -4.35
N GLN A 36 16.66 9.75 -4.60
CA GLN A 36 15.82 9.27 -5.68
C GLN A 36 16.52 9.64 -6.99
N ASP A 37 16.67 8.67 -7.87
CA ASP A 37 17.19 8.93 -9.20
C ASP A 37 16.12 9.73 -9.94
N GLU A 38 16.31 11.05 -10.08
CA GLU A 38 15.35 11.95 -10.74
C GLU A 38 14.94 11.42 -12.13
N GLN A 39 15.83 10.67 -12.79
CA GLN A 39 15.57 10.02 -14.06
C GLN A 39 14.39 9.04 -14.02
N LEU A 40 14.13 8.39 -12.88
CA LEU A 40 13.01 7.45 -12.73
C LEU A 40 11.65 8.15 -12.67
N TRP A 41 11.60 9.37 -12.12
CA TRP A 41 10.39 10.19 -12.15
C TRP A 41 10.14 10.81 -13.53
N GLY A 42 11.22 10.92 -14.32
CA GLY A 42 11.28 11.55 -15.62
C GLY A 42 12.40 12.59 -15.62
N SER A 43 13.25 12.56 -16.64
CA SER A 43 14.20 13.65 -16.87
C SER A 43 13.46 14.91 -17.32
N GLY A 44 14.04 16.09 -17.05
CA GLY A 44 13.55 17.35 -17.61
C GLY A 44 13.26 17.21 -19.10
N THR A 45 12.09 17.65 -19.53
CA THR A 45 11.60 17.31 -20.87
C THR A 45 12.35 18.08 -21.94
N ASN A 46 12.35 17.59 -23.18
CA ASN A 46 12.77 18.39 -24.34
C ASN A 46 11.71 19.45 -24.72
N ARG A 47 10.80 19.82 -23.81
CA ARG A 47 9.73 20.80 -24.03
C ARG A 47 10.23 22.18 -23.64
N VAL A 48 10.43 23.02 -24.65
CA VAL A 48 11.03 24.36 -24.51
C VAL A 48 10.15 25.29 -23.66
N GLY A 49 8.84 25.05 -23.61
CA GLY A 49 7.86 25.87 -22.87
C GLY A 49 7.64 25.51 -21.39
N GLU A 50 8.39 24.55 -20.82
CA GLU A 50 8.15 24.06 -19.45
C GLU A 50 8.42 25.10 -18.35
N GLN A 51 9.38 26.01 -18.58
CA GLN A 51 9.84 27.01 -17.60
C GLN A 51 9.55 28.46 -18.07
N GLY A 52 8.66 28.63 -19.05
CA GLY A 52 8.34 29.93 -19.62
C GLY A 52 7.41 30.79 -18.75
N PRO A 53 7.23 32.08 -19.09
CA PRO A 53 6.40 33.03 -18.33
C PRO A 53 4.89 32.85 -18.57
N LEU A 54 4.48 31.82 -19.31
CA LEU A 54 3.09 31.46 -19.56
C LEU A 54 2.82 30.03 -19.07
N ARG A 55 1.59 29.79 -18.61
CA ARG A 55 1.04 28.44 -18.41
C ARG A 55 -0.18 28.26 -19.32
N LEU A 56 -0.17 27.21 -20.13
CA LEU A 56 -1.32 26.78 -20.91
C LEU A 56 -2.06 25.67 -20.17
N SER A 57 -3.39 25.73 -20.17
CA SER A 57 -4.23 24.70 -19.60
C SER A 57 -5.43 24.47 -20.50
N ILE A 58 -5.53 23.28 -21.08
CA ILE A 58 -6.69 22.90 -21.87
C ILE A 58 -7.84 22.70 -20.88
N THR A 59 -8.97 23.36 -21.13
CA THR A 59 -10.17 23.26 -20.30
C THR A 59 -11.20 22.30 -20.89
N SER A 60 -11.25 22.19 -22.22
CA SER A 60 -12.14 21.25 -22.92
C SER A 60 -11.67 20.91 -24.33
N PHE A 61 -11.95 19.68 -24.77
CA PHE A 61 -11.95 19.25 -26.16
C PHE A 61 -13.41 19.01 -26.59
N THR A 62 -13.80 19.46 -27.77
CA THR A 62 -15.14 19.19 -28.29
C THR A 62 -15.10 18.99 -29.80
N PRO A 63 -15.41 17.77 -30.31
CA PRO A 63 -15.62 16.53 -29.55
C PRO A 63 -14.30 15.97 -28.95
N HIS A 64 -14.40 15.04 -28.00
CA HIS A 64 -13.24 14.27 -27.49
C HIS A 64 -12.73 13.23 -28.49
N VAL A 65 -13.63 12.71 -29.32
CA VAL A 65 -13.34 11.81 -30.43
C VAL A 65 -13.85 12.50 -31.69
N ALA A 66 -12.95 12.94 -32.55
CA ALA A 66 -13.33 13.67 -33.75
C ALA A 66 -13.74 12.70 -34.87
N ALA A 67 -14.62 13.17 -35.74
CA ALA A 67 -14.89 12.51 -37.02
C ALA A 67 -14.03 13.17 -38.11
N LEU A 68 -13.69 12.43 -39.16
CA LEU A 68 -13.16 13.04 -40.38
C LEU A 68 -14.11 14.14 -40.89
N HIS A 69 -13.54 15.18 -41.49
CA HIS A 69 -14.24 16.38 -41.97
C HIS A 69 -15.01 17.19 -40.91
N SER A 70 -14.90 16.83 -39.63
CA SER A 70 -15.46 17.62 -38.53
C SER A 70 -14.54 18.81 -38.17
N THR A 71 -15.04 19.65 -37.26
CA THR A 71 -14.27 20.75 -36.66
C THR A 71 -14.05 20.46 -35.19
N LEU A 72 -12.80 20.50 -34.75
CA LEU A 72 -12.42 20.41 -33.35
C LEU A 72 -12.42 21.79 -32.70
N THR A 73 -13.08 21.91 -31.57
CA THR A 73 -13.01 23.09 -30.71
C THR A 73 -12.17 22.78 -29.47
N ILE A 74 -11.12 23.58 -29.25
CA ILE A 74 -10.24 23.46 -28.09
C ILE A 74 -10.32 24.77 -27.30
N LYS A 75 -10.68 24.68 -26.02
CA LYS A 75 -10.60 25.82 -25.11
C LYS A 75 -9.34 25.74 -24.29
N VAL A 76 -8.56 26.81 -24.30
CA VAL A 76 -7.25 26.89 -23.65
C VAL A 76 -7.22 28.13 -22.77
N GLN A 77 -7.02 27.93 -21.47
CA GLN A 77 -6.65 29.01 -20.57
C GLN A 77 -5.16 29.31 -20.69
N VAL A 78 -4.86 30.59 -20.84
CA VAL A 78 -3.52 31.15 -20.91
C VAL A 78 -3.33 32.03 -19.70
N HIS A 79 -2.41 31.66 -18.83
CA HIS A 79 -2.11 32.38 -17.60
C HIS A 79 -0.68 32.94 -17.67
N ASN A 80 -0.54 34.26 -17.47
CA ASN A 80 0.77 34.89 -17.32
C ASN A 80 1.26 34.71 -15.88
N THR A 81 2.30 33.89 -15.71
CA THR A 81 2.89 33.56 -14.40
C THR A 81 3.97 34.56 -13.97
N SER A 82 4.31 35.53 -14.83
CA SER A 82 5.33 36.53 -14.56
C SER A 82 4.78 37.82 -13.92
N ASP A 83 5.69 38.68 -13.46
CA ASP A 83 5.43 40.01 -12.93
C ASP A 83 5.45 41.12 -14.01
N ALA A 84 5.58 40.75 -15.29
CA ALA A 84 5.62 41.65 -16.43
C ALA A 84 4.49 41.36 -17.42
N ASP A 85 4.12 42.37 -18.20
CA ASP A 85 3.15 42.22 -19.29
C ASP A 85 3.79 41.45 -20.46
N ILE A 86 3.01 40.59 -21.10
CA ILE A 86 3.40 39.83 -22.28
C ILE A 86 2.49 40.22 -23.43
N SER A 87 3.08 40.73 -24.50
CA SER A 87 2.36 41.20 -25.67
C SER A 87 2.35 40.15 -26.79
N ASN A 88 1.45 40.32 -27.75
CA ASN A 88 1.38 39.50 -28.97
C ASN A 88 1.25 37.98 -28.71
N VAL A 89 0.55 37.59 -27.65
CA VAL A 89 0.34 36.18 -27.32
C VAL A 89 -0.63 35.54 -28.30
N ALA A 90 -0.18 34.57 -29.07
CA ALA A 90 -1.00 33.84 -30.04
C ALA A 90 -0.75 32.33 -29.92
N LEU A 91 -1.84 31.55 -30.05
CA LEU A 91 -1.82 30.10 -29.90
C LEU A 91 -1.96 29.44 -31.25
N ARG A 92 -1.29 28.31 -31.47
CA ARG A 92 -1.48 27.53 -32.69
C ARG A 92 -1.53 26.04 -32.37
N PRO A 93 -2.48 25.31 -32.97
CA PRO A 93 -2.49 23.85 -32.93
C PRO A 93 -1.48 23.29 -33.92
N GLN A 94 -0.79 22.22 -33.53
CA GLN A 94 0.07 21.39 -34.35
C GLN A 94 -0.25 19.92 -34.09
N ARG A 95 0.12 19.05 -35.03
CA ARG A 95 0.09 17.61 -34.83
C ARG A 95 1.37 16.93 -35.30
N ALA A 96 1.64 15.76 -34.75
CA ALA A 96 2.56 14.78 -35.34
C ALA A 96 1.81 13.82 -36.28
N GLY A 97 2.50 12.80 -36.81
CA GLY A 97 1.86 11.67 -37.49
C GLY A 97 0.98 10.83 -36.54
N ALA A 98 0.12 9.99 -37.10
CA ALA A 98 -0.68 9.05 -36.30
C ALA A 98 0.22 8.11 -35.49
N LEU A 99 -0.24 7.70 -34.31
CA LEU A 99 0.43 6.68 -33.51
C LEU A 99 0.50 5.35 -34.26
N ALA A 100 1.65 4.67 -34.18
CA ALA A 100 1.81 3.31 -34.68
C ALA A 100 1.25 2.28 -33.68
N SER A 101 1.39 2.54 -32.38
CA SER A 101 0.82 1.73 -31.30
C SER A 101 0.53 2.58 -30.06
N SER A 102 -0.37 2.10 -29.21
CA SER A 102 -0.64 2.61 -27.88
C SER A 102 0.62 2.66 -27.00
N ALA A 103 1.63 1.81 -27.23
CA ALA A 103 2.92 1.88 -26.54
C ALA A 103 3.67 3.22 -26.79
N ASP A 104 3.42 3.88 -27.93
CA ASP A 104 4.04 5.15 -28.30
C ASP A 104 3.29 6.37 -27.74
N ALA A 105 2.05 6.17 -27.24
CA ALA A 105 1.11 7.21 -26.84
C ALA A 105 1.72 8.28 -25.92
N ARG A 106 2.63 7.87 -25.04
CA ARG A 106 3.27 8.77 -24.07
C ARG A 106 4.67 9.19 -24.48
N THR A 107 5.41 8.31 -25.15
CA THR A 107 6.76 8.61 -25.62
C THR A 107 6.73 9.79 -26.60
N ILE A 108 5.79 9.79 -27.53
CA ILE A 108 5.65 10.89 -28.51
C ILE A 108 5.33 12.24 -27.86
N LEU A 109 4.65 12.25 -26.71
CA LEU A 109 4.33 13.48 -25.97
C LEU A 109 5.54 14.05 -25.25
N ALA A 110 6.62 13.29 -25.08
CA ALA A 110 7.89 13.74 -24.52
C ALA A 110 8.90 14.23 -25.58
N GLU A 111 8.65 13.96 -26.87
CA GLU A 111 9.52 14.35 -28.00
C GLU A 111 9.63 15.88 -28.20
N PRO A 112 10.64 16.42 -28.90
CA PRO A 112 10.73 17.85 -29.16
C PRO A 112 9.62 18.37 -30.09
N GLU A 113 9.33 19.68 -30.04
CA GLU A 113 8.30 20.34 -30.88
C GLU A 113 8.48 20.02 -32.38
N SER A 114 9.72 19.82 -32.85
CA SER A 114 10.02 19.54 -34.27
C SER A 114 9.36 18.27 -34.82
N VAL A 115 8.89 17.37 -33.95
CA VAL A 115 8.13 16.17 -34.36
C VAL A 115 6.67 16.51 -34.69
N PHE A 116 6.16 17.65 -34.22
CA PHE A 116 4.82 18.17 -34.50
C PHE A 116 4.87 19.12 -35.70
N ASP A 117 5.20 18.56 -36.87
CA ASP A 117 5.57 19.28 -38.08
C ASP A 117 4.38 19.85 -38.87
N VAL A 118 3.16 19.34 -38.66
CA VAL A 118 1.94 19.86 -39.29
C VAL A 118 1.33 20.93 -38.42
N ALA A 119 1.43 22.18 -38.86
CA ALA A 119 1.03 23.35 -38.09
C ALA A 119 -0.24 24.02 -38.66
N GLY A 120 -1.20 24.32 -37.79
CA GLY A 120 -2.36 25.13 -38.13
C GLY A 120 -2.07 26.63 -38.13
N THR A 121 -3.11 27.44 -38.22
CA THR A 121 -3.02 28.90 -38.17
C THR A 121 -2.95 29.40 -36.73
N PHE A 122 -2.18 30.47 -36.49
CA PHE A 122 -2.18 31.16 -35.19
C PHE A 122 -3.52 31.84 -34.91
N SER A 123 -3.97 31.80 -33.66
CA SER A 123 -5.09 32.61 -33.17
C SER A 123 -4.79 34.09 -33.32
N SER A 124 -5.82 34.93 -33.25
CA SER A 124 -5.61 36.38 -33.12
C SER A 124 -4.76 36.67 -31.88
N PRO A 125 -3.74 37.53 -31.99
CA PRO A 125 -2.87 37.83 -30.86
C PRO A 125 -3.60 38.62 -29.78
N ILE A 126 -3.21 38.41 -28.53
CA ILE A 126 -3.72 39.11 -27.35
C ILE A 126 -2.57 39.60 -26.47
N ASP A 127 -2.80 40.66 -25.70
CA ASP A 127 -1.86 41.10 -24.66
C ASP A 127 -2.35 40.65 -23.29
N LEU A 128 -1.45 40.09 -22.47
CA LEU A 128 -1.72 39.62 -21.11
C LEU A 128 -0.94 40.46 -20.10
N LYS A 129 -1.65 41.05 -19.14
CA LYS A 129 -1.00 41.72 -18.01
C LYS A 129 -0.31 40.70 -17.09
N ALA A 130 0.61 41.18 -16.26
CA ALA A 130 1.18 40.39 -15.17
C ALA A 130 0.08 39.70 -14.32
N GLY A 131 0.15 38.38 -14.16
CA GLY A 131 -0.85 37.58 -13.45
C GLY A 131 -2.20 37.37 -14.15
N GLU A 132 -2.43 37.96 -15.34
CA GLU A 132 -3.72 37.85 -16.03
C GLU A 132 -3.95 36.43 -16.59
N THR A 133 -5.20 35.99 -16.56
CA THR A 133 -5.65 34.75 -17.22
C THR A 133 -6.71 35.08 -18.26
N ARG A 134 -6.58 34.54 -19.48
CA ARG A 134 -7.65 34.59 -20.50
C ARG A 134 -7.89 33.21 -21.11
N GLU A 135 -9.14 32.95 -21.47
CA GLU A 135 -9.50 31.75 -22.23
C GLU A 135 -9.56 32.08 -23.73
N ILE A 136 -8.89 31.25 -24.53
CA ILE A 136 -8.88 31.32 -25.99
C ILE A 136 -9.55 30.06 -26.53
N THR A 137 -10.42 30.24 -27.52
CA THR A 137 -11.06 29.13 -28.23
C THR A 137 -10.42 28.97 -29.60
N LEU A 138 -9.87 27.79 -29.88
CA LEU A 138 -9.36 27.39 -31.18
C LEU A 138 -10.42 26.55 -31.89
N SER A 139 -10.74 26.89 -33.13
CA SER A 139 -11.60 26.09 -34.01
C SER A 139 -10.77 25.57 -35.17
N VAL A 140 -10.61 24.26 -35.24
CA VAL A 140 -9.62 23.60 -36.09
C VAL A 140 -10.32 22.56 -36.96
N PRO A 141 -10.45 22.79 -38.27
CA PRO A 141 -10.92 21.77 -39.20
C PRO A 141 -9.95 20.57 -39.22
N ILE A 142 -10.49 19.36 -39.04
CA ILE A 142 -9.65 18.14 -38.94
C ILE A 142 -8.97 17.81 -40.27
N SER A 143 -9.75 17.77 -41.35
CA SER A 143 -9.28 17.29 -42.66
C SER A 143 -8.88 18.39 -43.64
N ALA A 144 -9.00 19.68 -43.28
CA ALA A 144 -8.52 20.75 -44.15
C ALA A 144 -6.99 20.76 -44.17
N PRO A 145 -6.36 21.08 -45.32
CA PRO A 145 -4.90 21.10 -45.43
C PRO A 145 -4.28 22.16 -44.50
N SER A 146 -3.06 21.91 -44.03
CA SER A 146 -2.30 22.91 -43.28
C SER A 146 -1.99 24.14 -44.16
N PRO A 147 -2.10 25.38 -43.63
CA PRO A 147 -2.35 25.73 -42.23
C PRO A 147 -3.83 25.97 -41.88
N GLU A 148 -4.78 25.74 -42.79
CA GLU A 148 -6.22 25.96 -42.54
C GLU A 148 -6.81 24.93 -41.56
N GLY A 149 -6.27 23.70 -41.56
CA GLY A 149 -6.63 22.63 -40.64
C GLY A 149 -5.42 21.80 -40.20
N LEU A 150 -5.68 20.56 -39.79
CA LEU A 150 -4.64 19.61 -39.34
C LEU A 150 -4.22 18.60 -40.41
N ASP A 151 -4.76 18.64 -41.63
CA ASP A 151 -4.42 17.70 -42.70
C ASP A 151 -4.57 16.22 -42.25
N ILE A 152 -5.63 15.92 -41.49
CA ILE A 152 -5.97 14.56 -41.05
C ILE A 152 -7.01 13.99 -42.03
N THR A 153 -6.54 13.14 -42.93
CA THR A 153 -7.34 12.54 -44.00
C THR A 153 -7.72 11.09 -43.74
N GLU A 154 -7.19 10.48 -42.69
CA GLU A 154 -7.43 9.08 -42.31
C GLU A 154 -7.74 8.98 -40.81
N ALA A 155 -8.50 7.96 -40.43
CA ALA A 155 -8.77 7.65 -39.03
C ALA A 155 -7.50 7.20 -38.30
N GLY A 156 -7.41 7.49 -37.01
CA GLY A 156 -6.26 7.16 -36.17
C GLY A 156 -6.14 8.08 -34.96
N THR A 157 -5.15 7.82 -34.11
CA THR A 157 -4.88 8.65 -32.94
C THR A 157 -3.69 9.58 -33.23
N PHE A 158 -3.91 10.89 -33.16
CA PHE A 158 -2.91 11.90 -33.51
C PHE A 158 -2.43 12.66 -32.28
N PRO A 159 -1.11 12.76 -32.04
CA PRO A 159 -0.55 13.64 -31.02
C PRO A 159 -0.74 15.09 -31.40
N LEU A 160 -1.39 15.86 -30.54
CA LEU A 160 -1.60 17.29 -30.67
C LEU A 160 -0.66 18.07 -29.75
N LEU A 161 -0.19 19.20 -30.25
CA LEU A 161 0.54 20.21 -29.49
C LEU A 161 -0.16 21.55 -29.69
N ILE A 162 -0.46 22.26 -28.60
CA ILE A 162 -0.84 23.66 -28.65
C ILE A 162 0.36 24.48 -28.19
N ASN A 163 0.97 25.22 -29.11
CA ASN A 163 2.03 26.16 -28.77
C ASN A 163 1.45 27.56 -28.55
N ALA A 164 2.07 28.31 -27.62
CA ALA A 164 1.82 29.72 -27.43
C ALA A 164 3.12 30.51 -27.66
N ASN A 165 3.07 31.40 -28.65
CA ASN A 165 4.14 32.35 -28.90
C ASN A 165 3.75 33.71 -28.33
N GLY A 166 4.74 34.51 -27.95
CA GLY A 166 4.53 35.90 -27.56
C GLY A 166 5.83 36.64 -27.26
N GLN A 167 5.69 37.90 -26.86
CA GLN A 167 6.79 38.84 -26.65
C GLN A 167 6.82 39.32 -25.18
N PRO A 168 7.71 38.76 -24.34
CA PRO A 168 7.96 39.27 -22.98
C PRO A 168 8.75 40.59 -23.04
N ALA A 169 8.33 41.63 -22.31
CA ALA A 169 9.12 42.84 -22.01
C ALA A 169 9.95 43.44 -23.19
N ASP A 170 9.30 43.76 -24.33
CA ASP A 170 9.90 44.32 -25.55
C ASP A 170 10.99 43.45 -26.24
N ASP A 171 11.04 42.14 -25.95
CA ASP A 171 11.95 41.18 -26.59
C ASP A 171 11.45 40.75 -28.00
N ILE A 172 11.89 39.62 -28.55
CA ILE A 172 11.35 39.04 -29.80
C ILE A 172 10.29 37.97 -29.53
N ASP A 173 9.34 37.82 -30.47
CA ASP A 173 8.38 36.72 -30.49
C ASP A 173 9.12 35.37 -30.40
N ARG A 174 8.73 34.56 -29.41
CA ARG A 174 9.29 33.22 -29.19
C ARG A 174 8.23 32.29 -28.63
N LEU A 175 8.52 30.99 -28.65
CA LEU A 175 7.74 30.00 -27.92
C LEU A 175 7.85 30.25 -26.41
N LEU A 176 6.71 30.44 -25.75
CA LEU A 176 6.64 30.73 -24.32
C LEU A 176 6.04 29.58 -23.51
N ALA A 177 5.11 28.82 -24.08
CA ALA A 177 4.50 27.68 -23.40
C ALA A 177 3.90 26.70 -24.42
N GLU A 178 3.71 25.46 -23.98
CA GLU A 178 3.09 24.41 -24.78
C GLU A 178 2.29 23.44 -23.90
N THR A 179 1.23 22.86 -24.45
CA THR A 179 0.49 21.75 -23.84
C THR A 179 0.13 20.73 -24.90
N ARG A 180 0.09 19.45 -24.53
CA ARG A 180 -0.06 18.33 -25.48
C ARG A 180 -1.14 17.36 -25.04
N ALA A 181 -1.76 16.70 -26.01
CA ALA A 181 -2.79 15.67 -25.78
C ALA A 181 -2.87 14.73 -26.99
N LEU A 182 -3.63 13.64 -26.89
CA LEU A 182 -3.93 12.76 -28.03
C LEU A 182 -5.35 12.98 -28.55
N LEU A 183 -5.51 13.12 -29.86
CA LEU A 183 -6.81 13.22 -30.52
C LEU A 183 -7.11 11.94 -31.29
N PRO A 184 -8.05 11.09 -30.84
CA PRO A 184 -8.60 10.04 -31.67
C PRO A 184 -9.53 10.65 -32.73
N VAL A 185 -9.32 10.22 -33.98
CA VAL A 185 -10.13 10.58 -35.15
C VAL A 185 -10.70 9.31 -35.76
N THR A 186 -12.00 9.31 -35.99
CA THR A 186 -12.78 8.18 -36.51
C THR A 186 -13.32 8.51 -37.89
N ASP A 187 -13.52 7.50 -38.72
CA ASP A 187 -14.20 7.63 -40.01
C ASP A 187 -15.63 7.09 -39.88
N PRO A 188 -16.65 7.96 -39.75
CA PRO A 188 -18.03 7.51 -39.64
C PRO A 188 -18.56 6.87 -40.93
N GLN A 189 -17.97 7.16 -42.10
CA GLN A 189 -18.46 6.62 -43.37
C GLN A 189 -18.03 5.16 -43.60
N ALA A 190 -16.94 4.72 -42.96
CA ALA A 190 -16.50 3.32 -43.01
C ALA A 190 -17.50 2.33 -42.39
N ALA A 191 -18.42 2.80 -41.53
CA ALA A 191 -19.46 1.98 -40.93
C ALA A 191 -20.67 1.73 -41.86
N ASP A 192 -20.91 2.64 -42.83
CA ASP A 192 -22.11 2.67 -43.68
C ASP A 192 -21.94 1.95 -45.04
N ASP A 193 -20.72 1.62 -45.45
CA ASP A 193 -20.48 0.86 -46.67
C ASP A 193 -20.91 -0.61 -46.48
N GLU A 194 -22.14 -0.94 -46.90
CA GLU A 194 -22.52 -2.33 -47.17
C GLU A 194 -21.66 -2.85 -48.35
N PRO A 195 -21.02 -4.03 -48.24
CA PRO A 195 -20.36 -4.61 -49.41
C PRO A 195 -21.41 -4.84 -50.50
N GLU A 196 -21.21 -4.25 -51.68
CA GLU A 196 -22.02 -4.59 -52.86
C GLU A 196 -21.98 -6.11 -53.03
N PRO A 197 -23.13 -6.79 -53.12
CA PRO A 197 -23.14 -8.22 -53.39
C PRO A 197 -22.39 -8.43 -54.71
N PRO A 198 -21.47 -9.42 -54.79
CA PRO A 198 -20.69 -9.63 -55.99
C PRO A 198 -21.64 -9.73 -57.18
N ALA A 199 -21.39 -8.91 -58.21
CA ALA A 199 -22.11 -9.01 -59.45
C ALA A 199 -22.00 -10.46 -59.94
N GLY A 200 -23.13 -11.16 -59.95
CA GLY A 200 -23.18 -12.55 -60.36
C GLY A 200 -22.83 -12.66 -61.84
N ASP A 201 -21.57 -12.95 -62.13
CA ASP A 201 -21.18 -13.51 -63.41
C ASP A 201 -21.20 -15.03 -63.27
N GLU A 202 -22.27 -15.62 -63.79
CA GLU A 202 -22.27 -17.02 -64.20
C GLU A 202 -21.12 -17.18 -65.22
N ASN A 203 -19.98 -17.77 -64.82
CA ASN A 203 -19.18 -18.74 -65.60
C ASN A 203 -17.82 -19.05 -64.95
N ASP A 204 -17.53 -20.35 -64.92
CA ASP A 204 -16.22 -21.03 -64.86
C ASP A 204 -15.34 -20.96 -63.60
N ASN A 205 -15.29 -22.13 -62.94
CA ASN A 205 -14.21 -22.74 -62.18
C ASN A 205 -12.83 -22.06 -62.25
N ASP A 206 -12.45 -21.33 -61.20
CA ASP A 206 -11.07 -21.26 -60.72
C ASP A 206 -11.05 -21.01 -59.20
N GLU A 207 -10.42 -21.93 -58.46
CA GLU A 207 -10.13 -21.82 -57.03
C GLU A 207 -8.98 -20.83 -56.81
N THR A 208 -9.29 -19.54 -56.81
CA THR A 208 -8.47 -18.51 -56.14
C THR A 208 -9.39 -17.44 -55.58
N ASP A 209 -9.83 -17.65 -54.35
CA ASP A 209 -10.55 -16.65 -53.55
C ASP A 209 -9.54 -15.62 -53.02
N ASN A 210 -9.35 -14.55 -53.79
CA ASN A 210 -8.71 -13.30 -53.36
C ASN A 210 -9.67 -12.17 -53.70
N SER A 211 -10.76 -12.05 -52.93
CA SER A 211 -11.51 -10.80 -52.86
C SER A 211 -11.01 -9.97 -51.67
N ASP A 212 -10.18 -8.97 -51.95
CA ASP A 212 -9.85 -7.84 -51.05
C ASP A 212 -11.09 -6.94 -50.89
N ALA A 213 -12.14 -7.44 -50.24
CA ALA A 213 -13.13 -6.56 -49.62
C ALA A 213 -12.52 -6.06 -48.29
N PRO A 214 -12.68 -4.78 -47.89
CA PRO A 214 -12.28 -4.34 -46.57
C PRO A 214 -13.10 -5.15 -45.55
N THR A 215 -12.47 -6.13 -44.92
CA THR A 215 -13.08 -6.91 -43.85
C THR A 215 -13.33 -5.96 -42.69
N ARG A 216 -14.61 -5.65 -42.43
CA ARG A 216 -15.02 -4.91 -41.23
C ARG A 216 -14.42 -5.64 -40.04
N ARG A 217 -13.56 -4.96 -39.27
CA ARG A 217 -12.98 -5.54 -38.04
C ARG A 217 -14.12 -5.79 -37.06
N ASP A 218 -14.11 -6.98 -36.46
CA ASP A 218 -15.02 -7.30 -35.36
C ASP A 218 -14.72 -6.40 -34.15
N PRO A 219 -15.74 -5.96 -33.39
CA PRO A 219 -15.53 -5.12 -32.22
C PRO A 219 -14.74 -5.86 -31.14
N VAL A 220 -13.87 -5.13 -30.43
CA VAL A 220 -13.01 -5.71 -29.39
C VAL A 220 -13.76 -5.77 -28.05
N PRO A 221 -13.77 -6.91 -27.33
CA PRO A 221 -14.34 -7.00 -25.99
C PRO A 221 -13.72 -5.97 -25.05
N PHE A 222 -14.57 -5.23 -24.36
CA PHE A 222 -14.17 -4.16 -23.45
C PHE A 222 -14.81 -4.36 -22.08
N SER A 223 -13.98 -4.21 -21.05
CA SER A 223 -14.41 -4.20 -19.65
C SER A 223 -13.75 -3.06 -18.89
N LEU A 224 -14.39 -2.58 -17.83
CA LEU A 224 -13.90 -1.48 -17.00
C LEU A 224 -13.73 -1.94 -15.56
N ILE A 225 -12.59 -1.61 -14.95
CA ILE A 225 -12.41 -1.69 -13.49
C ILE A 225 -12.49 -0.28 -12.92
N TRP A 226 -13.36 -0.08 -11.94
CA TRP A 226 -13.59 1.22 -11.30
C TRP A 226 -13.11 1.22 -9.84
N PRO A 227 -11.94 1.78 -9.53
CA PRO A 227 -11.41 1.78 -8.17
C PRO A 227 -12.11 2.78 -7.25
N ILE A 228 -12.46 2.32 -6.05
CA ILE A 228 -12.98 3.08 -4.92
C ILE A 228 -12.01 2.88 -3.75
N SER A 229 -11.06 3.79 -3.62
CA SER A 229 -10.04 3.76 -2.57
C SER A 229 -9.53 5.17 -2.31
N GLN A 230 -9.07 5.46 -1.09
CA GLN A 230 -8.29 6.64 -0.77
C GLN A 230 -7.29 6.40 0.35
N PRO A 231 -6.18 7.16 0.40
CA PRO A 231 -5.33 7.15 1.59
C PRO A 231 -6.16 7.50 2.83
N VAL A 232 -6.28 6.57 3.78
CA VAL A 232 -7.00 6.82 5.03
C VAL A 232 -6.01 7.38 6.07
N PRO A 233 -6.24 8.59 6.61
CA PRO A 233 -5.32 9.24 7.54
C PRO A 233 -5.41 8.66 8.97
N VAL A 234 -5.44 7.33 9.16
CA VAL A 234 -5.55 6.72 10.51
C VAL A 234 -4.31 6.99 11.36
N VAL A 235 -4.50 7.35 12.63
CA VAL A 235 -3.41 7.41 13.63
C VAL A 235 -3.00 5.99 14.04
N GLY A 236 -1.72 5.69 13.90
CA GLY A 236 -1.15 4.37 14.17
C GLY A 236 -1.12 3.99 15.64
N GLY A 237 -0.81 2.72 15.90
CA GLY A 237 -0.86 2.09 17.21
C GLY A 237 -2.28 1.75 17.67
N GLU A 238 -3.23 1.58 16.75
CA GLU A 238 -4.57 1.12 17.11
C GLU A 238 -4.53 -0.33 17.62
N THR A 239 -5.40 -0.65 18.58
CA THR A 239 -5.62 -2.03 19.04
C THR A 239 -7.11 -2.32 18.96
N GLY A 240 -7.47 -3.58 18.76
CA GLY A 240 -8.86 -4.01 18.81
C GLY A 240 -9.49 -3.72 20.17
N ASP A 241 -10.81 -3.60 20.18
CA ASP A 241 -11.61 -3.42 21.38
C ASP A 241 -12.97 -4.11 21.19
N ALA A 242 -13.63 -4.48 22.28
CA ALA A 242 -14.93 -5.13 22.25
C ALA A 242 -15.81 -4.70 23.45
N PRO A 243 -17.16 -4.69 23.30
CA PRO A 243 -17.95 -5.27 22.22
C PRO A 243 -18.02 -4.44 20.94
N SER A 244 -17.55 -3.19 20.96
CA SER A 244 -17.48 -2.31 19.79
C SER A 244 -16.03 -2.04 19.40
N SER A 245 -15.78 -1.93 18.08
CA SER A 245 -14.50 -1.48 17.55
C SER A 245 -14.03 -0.17 18.20
N PRO A 246 -12.71 0.04 18.33
CA PRO A 246 -12.19 1.27 18.89
C PRO A 246 -12.66 2.48 18.08
N ASN A 247 -12.81 3.56 18.81
CA ASN A 247 -12.99 4.90 18.30
C ASN A 247 -11.95 5.24 17.21
N LEU A 248 -12.43 5.63 16.02
CA LEU A 248 -11.58 5.99 14.88
C LEU A 248 -10.88 7.31 15.18
N ILE A 249 -9.55 7.33 15.03
CA ILE A 249 -8.75 8.54 15.17
C ILE A 249 -8.03 8.79 13.84
N LEU A 250 -8.33 9.93 13.22
CA LEU A 250 -7.74 10.39 11.97
C LEU A 250 -6.73 11.52 12.24
N THR A 251 -5.72 11.69 11.40
CA THR A 251 -4.75 12.79 11.51
C THR A 251 -5.30 14.12 11.03
N ASP A 252 -6.28 14.08 10.12
CA ASP A 252 -6.89 15.24 9.49
C ASP A 252 -8.31 14.90 8.98
N ASN A 253 -8.96 15.87 8.32
CA ASN A 253 -10.35 15.77 7.85
C ASN A 253 -10.47 15.39 6.36
N SER A 254 -9.38 15.01 5.68
CA SER A 254 -9.37 14.75 4.24
C SER A 254 -10.38 13.68 3.80
N LEU A 255 -10.55 12.63 4.62
CA LEU A 255 -11.55 11.57 4.39
C LEU A 255 -12.98 12.13 4.40
N ALA A 256 -13.31 13.04 5.30
CA ALA A 256 -14.64 13.66 5.35
C ALA A 256 -14.87 14.60 4.15
N GLU A 257 -13.87 15.42 3.79
CA GLU A 257 -13.90 16.31 2.62
C GLU A 257 -14.09 15.53 1.30
N SER A 258 -13.53 14.32 1.23
CA SER A 258 -13.68 13.43 0.08
C SER A 258 -15.12 12.90 -0.11
N LEU A 259 -15.89 12.81 0.97
CA LEU A 259 -17.29 12.36 0.97
C LEU A 259 -18.30 13.49 0.74
N GLU A 260 -17.87 14.75 0.92
CA GLU A 260 -18.71 15.92 0.65
C GLU A 260 -18.99 16.06 -0.85
N ARG A 261 -20.05 16.82 -1.19
CA ARG A 261 -20.42 17.04 -2.59
C ARG A 261 -19.28 17.67 -3.37
N GLY A 262 -18.85 17.02 -4.45
CA GLY A 262 -17.69 17.45 -5.26
C GLY A 262 -16.33 17.03 -4.69
N GLY A 263 -16.33 16.32 -3.55
CA GLY A 263 -15.19 15.57 -3.04
C GLY A 263 -14.83 14.40 -3.97
N ARG A 264 -13.67 13.80 -3.74
CA ARG A 264 -13.13 12.75 -4.61
C ARG A 264 -14.01 11.49 -4.63
N LEU A 265 -14.32 10.93 -3.47
CA LEU A 265 -15.16 9.72 -3.40
C LEU A 265 -16.61 9.98 -3.82
N ASP A 266 -17.15 11.17 -3.51
CA ASP A 266 -18.47 11.57 -4.01
C ASP A 266 -18.48 11.67 -5.55
N GLY A 267 -17.45 12.27 -6.14
CA GLY A 267 -17.29 12.41 -7.58
C GLY A 267 -17.17 11.07 -8.30
N LEU A 268 -16.44 10.10 -7.73
CA LEU A 268 -16.31 8.75 -8.27
C LEU A 268 -17.66 8.03 -8.33
N LEU A 269 -18.45 8.04 -7.26
CA LEU A 269 -19.78 7.40 -7.27
C LEU A 269 -20.75 8.12 -8.21
N THR A 270 -20.74 9.46 -8.19
CA THR A 270 -21.60 10.27 -9.05
C THR A 270 -21.35 9.99 -10.54
N SER A 271 -20.09 9.78 -10.92
CA SER A 271 -19.72 9.49 -12.31
C SER A 271 -20.23 8.11 -12.75
N LEU A 272 -20.10 7.09 -11.88
CA LEU A 272 -20.67 5.77 -12.14
C LEU A 272 -22.20 5.80 -12.25
N GLU A 273 -22.87 6.45 -11.31
CA GLU A 273 -24.34 6.58 -11.30
C GLU A 273 -24.86 7.20 -12.60
N LYS A 274 -24.20 8.28 -13.06
CA LYS A 274 -24.53 8.92 -14.34
C LYS A 274 -24.24 8.02 -15.54
N GLY A 275 -23.11 7.32 -15.54
CA GLY A 275 -22.75 6.37 -16.59
C GLY A 275 -23.78 5.26 -16.75
N PHE A 276 -24.17 4.63 -15.64
CA PHE A 276 -25.17 3.55 -15.62
C PHE A 276 -26.60 4.02 -15.90
N ALA A 277 -26.91 5.29 -15.65
CA ALA A 277 -28.21 5.88 -16.01
C ALA A 277 -28.30 6.34 -17.48
N GLY A 278 -27.17 6.36 -18.20
CA GLY A 278 -27.11 6.79 -19.59
C GLY A 278 -27.51 5.71 -20.62
N PRO A 279 -27.47 6.04 -21.92
CA PRO A 279 -27.56 5.06 -23.01
C PRO A 279 -26.56 3.92 -22.82
N ASP A 280 -27.00 2.69 -23.11
CA ASP A 280 -26.27 1.43 -22.87
C ASP A 280 -25.80 1.22 -21.42
N GLY A 281 -26.35 1.98 -20.47
CA GLY A 281 -25.93 1.96 -19.07
C GLY A 281 -26.04 0.59 -18.40
N GLN A 282 -26.97 -0.26 -18.84
CA GLN A 282 -27.08 -1.64 -18.36
C GLN A 282 -25.91 -2.52 -18.85
N ARG A 283 -25.59 -2.48 -20.14
CA ARG A 283 -24.43 -3.21 -20.70
C ARG A 283 -23.12 -2.70 -20.08
N LEU A 284 -23.03 -1.38 -19.89
CA LEU A 284 -21.88 -0.75 -19.23
C LEU A 284 -21.73 -1.23 -17.79
N ARG A 285 -22.83 -1.31 -17.04
CA ARG A 285 -22.86 -1.89 -15.68
C ARG A 285 -22.38 -3.34 -15.68
N GLU A 286 -22.87 -4.17 -16.59
CA GLU A 286 -22.49 -5.59 -16.72
C GLU A 286 -21.01 -5.77 -17.09
N SER A 287 -20.43 -4.84 -17.86
CA SER A 287 -19.01 -4.82 -18.23
C SER A 287 -18.08 -4.14 -17.20
N THR A 288 -18.64 -3.58 -16.12
CA THR A 288 -17.88 -2.84 -15.10
C THR A 288 -17.74 -3.64 -13.81
N CYS A 289 -16.53 -3.71 -13.25
CA CYS A 289 -16.25 -4.21 -11.91
C CYS A 289 -15.82 -3.08 -10.98
N ILE A 290 -16.51 -2.88 -9.85
CA ILE A 290 -16.13 -1.92 -8.81
C ILE A 290 -15.06 -2.55 -7.92
N ALA A 291 -13.88 -1.93 -7.87
CA ALA A 291 -12.76 -2.38 -7.04
C ALA A 291 -12.70 -1.59 -5.74
N ILE A 292 -12.99 -2.23 -4.61
CA ILE A 292 -13.16 -1.55 -3.33
C ILE A 292 -11.96 -1.81 -2.44
N ASP A 293 -11.35 -0.74 -1.94
CA ASP A 293 -10.37 -0.84 -0.86
C ASP A 293 -11.07 -1.05 0.48
N PRO A 294 -10.83 -2.20 1.15
CA PRO A 294 -11.52 -2.52 2.38
C PRO A 294 -11.15 -1.58 3.54
N GLU A 295 -9.97 -0.95 3.53
CA GLU A 295 -9.60 0.04 4.54
C GLU A 295 -10.44 1.31 4.41
N THR A 296 -10.56 1.83 3.19
CA THR A 296 -11.42 2.98 2.88
C THR A 296 -12.87 2.70 3.31
N LEU A 297 -13.40 1.53 2.96
CA LEU A 297 -14.76 1.12 3.33
C LEU A 297 -14.96 1.04 4.85
N ASP A 298 -14.04 0.39 5.58
CA ASP A 298 -14.14 0.23 7.03
C ASP A 298 -14.02 1.58 7.76
N ALA A 299 -13.12 2.45 7.33
CA ALA A 299 -12.95 3.78 7.92
C ALA A 299 -14.22 4.65 7.74
N ILE A 300 -14.83 4.65 6.55
CA ILE A 300 -16.08 5.38 6.29
C ILE A 300 -17.23 4.79 7.12
N SER A 301 -17.33 3.46 7.22
CA SER A 301 -18.29 2.80 8.11
C SER A 301 -18.12 3.24 9.56
N ARG A 302 -16.89 3.36 10.06
CA ARG A 302 -16.61 3.84 11.42
C ARG A 302 -16.97 5.33 11.60
N MET A 303 -16.89 6.16 10.58
CA MET A 303 -17.32 7.56 10.60
C MET A 303 -18.85 7.76 10.69
N THR A 304 -19.65 6.71 10.49
CA THR A 304 -21.11 6.76 10.78
C THR A 304 -21.42 6.87 12.28
N ARG A 305 -20.39 6.82 13.12
CA ARG A 305 -20.41 7.06 14.57
C ARG A 305 -19.45 8.20 14.91
N GLU A 306 -19.45 8.63 16.16
CA GLU A 306 -18.49 9.62 16.66
C GLU A 306 -17.04 9.16 16.41
N TYR A 307 -16.18 10.08 16.00
CA TYR A 307 -14.76 9.84 15.71
C TYR A 307 -13.90 11.02 16.19
N TRP A 308 -12.58 10.93 16.06
CA TRP A 308 -11.65 11.94 16.55
C TRP A 308 -10.63 12.34 15.48
N ILE A 309 -10.14 13.58 15.56
CA ILE A 309 -9.02 14.08 14.78
C ILE A 309 -7.87 14.45 15.72
N GLY A 310 -6.66 13.93 15.46
CA GLY A 310 -5.44 14.33 16.17
C GLY A 310 -4.23 13.51 15.75
N THR A 311 -3.08 13.76 16.37
CA THR A 311 -1.79 13.20 15.92
C THR A 311 -1.26 12.04 16.77
N SER A 312 -1.93 11.74 17.89
CA SER A 312 -1.49 10.71 18.83
C SER A 312 -2.68 9.93 19.40
N ARG A 313 -2.41 8.70 19.82
CA ARG A 313 -3.40 7.80 20.41
C ARG A 313 -3.09 7.53 21.89
N PRO A 314 -4.09 7.62 22.78
CA PRO A 314 -3.94 7.19 24.18
C PRO A 314 -3.54 5.71 24.26
N SER A 315 -2.66 5.36 25.18
CA SER A 315 -2.24 3.97 25.34
C SER A 315 -3.33 3.14 26.06
N PRO A 316 -3.72 1.96 25.54
CA PRO A 316 -4.74 1.11 26.16
C PRO A 316 -4.29 0.45 27.48
N VAL A 317 -2.98 0.50 27.77
CA VAL A 317 -2.34 -0.14 28.94
C VAL A 317 -1.63 0.86 29.85
N GLU A 318 -1.85 2.17 29.66
CA GLU A 318 -1.24 3.17 30.52
C GLU A 318 -1.90 3.17 31.91
N SER A 319 -1.09 3.07 32.95
CA SER A 319 -1.57 3.17 34.32
C SER A 319 -1.96 4.63 34.60
N SER A 320 -3.22 4.89 34.97
CA SER A 320 -3.63 6.24 35.38
C SER A 320 -2.64 6.81 36.39
N PRO A 321 -2.12 8.03 36.18
CA PRO A 321 -1.26 8.67 37.16
C PRO A 321 -2.00 8.71 38.50
N ARG A 322 -1.25 8.60 39.61
CA ARG A 322 -1.86 8.73 40.93
C ARG A 322 -2.60 10.07 40.99
N LEU A 323 -3.77 10.10 41.60
CA LEU A 323 -4.62 11.30 41.73
C LEU A 323 -3.86 12.55 42.24
N ARG A 324 -2.78 12.36 43.01
CA ARG A 324 -1.88 13.43 43.47
C ARG A 324 -0.98 13.99 42.35
N ASP A 325 -0.52 13.11 41.47
CA ASP A 325 0.42 13.41 40.38
C ASP A 325 -0.33 13.89 39.11
N SER A 326 -1.67 13.77 39.09
CA SER A 326 -2.55 14.27 38.02
C SER A 326 -3.14 15.67 38.31
N TRP A 327 -2.93 16.24 39.50
CA TRP A 327 -3.40 17.59 39.82
C TRP A 327 -2.56 18.63 39.08
N GLY A 328 -3.16 19.28 38.08
CA GLY A 328 -2.55 20.36 37.30
C GLY A 328 -2.05 19.96 35.91
N ASN A 329 -2.12 18.66 35.57
CA ASN A 329 -1.87 18.17 34.22
C ASN A 329 -3.22 17.99 33.53
N ALA A 330 -3.56 18.85 32.57
CA ALA A 330 -4.59 18.51 31.61
C ALA A 330 -4.03 17.37 30.75
N ASP A 331 -4.79 16.28 30.57
CA ASP A 331 -4.44 15.24 29.60
C ASP A 331 -4.42 15.90 28.21
N ASP A 332 -3.22 16.22 27.74
CA ASP A 332 -2.93 17.00 26.53
C ASP A 332 -2.96 16.10 25.27
N THR A 333 -3.94 15.20 25.19
CA THR A 333 -4.24 14.54 23.93
C THR A 333 -4.97 15.57 23.08
N ASN A 334 -4.26 16.18 22.13
CA ASN A 334 -4.78 17.09 21.10
C ASN A 334 -5.76 16.35 20.16
N LEU A 335 -6.84 15.81 20.72
CA LEU A 335 -7.90 15.09 20.04
C LEU A 335 -9.12 16.01 19.96
N THR A 336 -9.56 16.25 18.74
CA THR A 336 -10.80 16.98 18.44
C THR A 336 -11.91 15.97 18.24
N HIS A 337 -12.97 16.04 19.03
CA HIS A 337 -14.15 15.20 18.89
C HIS A 337 -14.96 15.62 17.66
N MET A 338 -15.35 14.64 16.84
CA MET A 338 -16.17 14.81 15.65
C MET A 338 -17.49 14.03 15.80
N PRO A 339 -18.63 14.62 15.44
CA PRO A 339 -19.91 13.90 15.44
C PRO A 339 -19.92 12.82 14.35
N ALA A 340 -20.91 11.92 14.43
CA ALA A 340 -21.22 10.99 13.34
C ALA A 340 -21.44 11.74 12.01
N SER A 341 -20.91 11.20 10.92
CA SER A 341 -20.96 11.79 9.59
C SER A 341 -22.16 11.28 8.79
N ASP A 342 -23.14 12.16 8.56
CA ASP A 342 -24.27 11.89 7.67
C ASP A 342 -23.82 11.64 6.22
N ASN A 343 -22.74 12.31 5.77
CA ASN A 343 -22.16 12.10 4.44
C ASN A 343 -21.58 10.68 4.31
N ALA A 344 -20.96 10.14 5.37
CA ALA A 344 -20.47 8.77 5.37
C ALA A 344 -21.62 7.76 5.25
N ALA A 345 -22.70 7.94 6.01
CA ALA A 345 -23.88 7.08 5.94
C ALA A 345 -24.55 7.14 4.55
N ALA A 346 -24.72 8.35 3.99
CA ALA A 346 -25.29 8.53 2.66
C ALA A 346 -24.42 7.91 1.56
N TRP A 347 -23.09 8.08 1.65
CA TRP A 347 -22.14 7.51 0.70
C TRP A 347 -22.13 5.98 0.74
N LEU A 348 -22.17 5.36 1.93
CA LEU A 348 -22.24 3.90 2.06
C LEU A 348 -23.51 3.31 1.46
N ASN A 349 -24.66 3.97 1.67
CA ASN A 349 -25.91 3.53 1.05
C ASN A 349 -25.83 3.59 -0.48
N ARG A 350 -25.27 4.67 -1.05
CA ARG A 350 -25.06 4.78 -2.50
C ARG A 350 -24.13 3.68 -3.04
N LEU A 351 -23.03 3.41 -2.34
CA LEU A 351 -22.12 2.35 -2.74
C LEU A 351 -22.79 0.97 -2.65
N HIS A 352 -23.55 0.70 -1.58
CA HIS A 352 -24.33 -0.53 -1.44
C HIS A 352 -25.32 -0.73 -2.60
N ASP A 353 -26.07 0.30 -2.96
CA ASP A 353 -27.03 0.26 -4.07
C ASP A 353 -26.34 0.01 -5.42
N LEU A 354 -25.16 0.61 -5.64
CA LEU A 354 -24.38 0.40 -6.87
C LEU A 354 -23.82 -1.02 -6.97
N THR A 355 -23.43 -1.64 -5.86
CA THR A 355 -22.77 -2.96 -5.87
C THR A 355 -23.74 -4.15 -5.91
N GLN A 356 -25.05 -3.96 -5.72
CA GLN A 356 -26.02 -5.07 -5.75
C GLN A 356 -26.05 -5.80 -7.11
N ASP A 357 -25.99 -5.05 -8.21
CA ASP A 357 -26.09 -5.59 -9.58
C ASP A 357 -24.80 -5.36 -10.40
N THR A 358 -23.68 -5.07 -9.73
CA THR A 358 -22.40 -4.77 -10.38
C THR A 358 -21.32 -5.68 -9.82
N CYS A 359 -20.47 -6.20 -10.70
CA CYS A 359 -19.30 -6.97 -10.31
C CYS A 359 -18.49 -6.20 -9.25
N THR A 360 -18.02 -6.88 -8.20
CA THR A 360 -17.22 -6.28 -7.13
C THR A 360 -15.95 -7.08 -6.91
N LEU A 361 -14.79 -6.42 -6.86
CA LEU A 361 -13.52 -7.03 -6.45
C LEU A 361 -12.95 -6.33 -5.21
N SER A 362 -12.20 -7.08 -4.41
CA SER A 362 -11.46 -6.52 -3.26
C SER A 362 -10.08 -6.08 -3.71
N LEU A 363 -9.72 -4.83 -3.42
CA LEU A 363 -8.33 -4.39 -3.51
C LEU A 363 -7.54 -4.89 -2.28
N PRO A 364 -6.19 -4.95 -2.36
CA PRO A 364 -5.34 -5.15 -1.19
C PRO A 364 -5.62 -4.10 -0.12
N TRP A 365 -5.61 -4.50 1.16
CA TRP A 365 -5.92 -3.62 2.28
C TRP A 365 -5.06 -2.34 2.27
N GLY A 366 -5.71 -1.17 2.19
CA GLY A 366 -5.02 0.14 2.20
C GLY A 366 -4.12 0.39 0.99
N GLY A 367 -4.34 -0.35 -0.11
CA GLY A 367 -3.49 -0.30 -1.29
C GLY A 367 -2.05 -0.76 -1.03
N THR A 368 -1.85 -1.68 -0.07
CA THR A 368 -0.54 -2.24 0.27
C THR A 368 0.15 -2.87 -0.94
N ASP A 369 1.46 -2.65 -1.06
CA ASP A 369 2.34 -3.30 -2.03
C ASP A 369 2.51 -4.78 -1.65
N ALA A 370 2.00 -5.69 -2.48
CA ALA A 370 2.01 -7.13 -2.17
C ALA A 370 3.42 -7.71 -2.27
N SER A 371 4.28 -7.13 -3.11
CA SER A 371 5.70 -7.50 -3.21
C SER A 371 6.47 -7.17 -1.93
N ALA A 372 6.19 -6.04 -1.28
CA ALA A 372 6.75 -5.70 0.03
C ALA A 372 6.25 -6.64 1.14
N VAL A 373 4.96 -7.00 1.12
CA VAL A 373 4.38 -7.98 2.06
C VAL A 373 5.03 -9.35 1.89
N ALA A 374 5.31 -9.77 0.65
CA ALA A 374 6.03 -11.02 0.38
C ALA A 374 7.44 -11.02 1.00
N ARG A 375 8.19 -9.92 0.86
CA ARG A 375 9.54 -9.79 1.45
C ARG A 375 9.56 -9.80 2.97
N VAL A 376 8.48 -9.37 3.64
CA VAL A 376 8.35 -9.51 5.10
C VAL A 376 8.36 -10.99 5.51
N GLY A 377 7.76 -11.87 4.70
CA GLY A 377 7.72 -13.31 4.92
C GLY A 377 6.81 -13.73 6.07
N ASP A 378 5.74 -12.96 6.35
CA ASP A 378 4.74 -13.27 7.38
C ASP A 378 3.41 -13.69 6.72
N HIS A 379 3.00 -14.94 6.98
CA HIS A 379 1.79 -15.50 6.40
C HIS A 379 0.52 -14.79 6.87
N GLU A 380 0.44 -14.40 8.15
CA GLU A 380 -0.75 -13.72 8.69
C GLU A 380 -0.91 -12.33 8.12
N LEU A 381 0.20 -11.60 7.98
CA LEU A 381 0.21 -10.30 7.32
C LEU A 381 -0.24 -10.43 5.86
N SER A 382 0.21 -11.47 5.17
CA SER A 382 -0.18 -11.75 3.78
C SER A 382 -1.68 -12.05 3.63
N MET A 383 -2.25 -12.86 4.54
CA MET A 383 -3.68 -13.18 4.51
C MET A 383 -4.53 -11.98 4.90
N GLU A 384 -4.08 -11.13 5.84
CA GLU A 384 -4.73 -9.86 6.14
C GLU A 384 -4.70 -8.90 4.93
N ALA A 385 -3.59 -8.86 4.17
CA ALA A 385 -3.47 -8.01 2.98
C ALA A 385 -4.46 -8.39 1.87
N LEU A 386 -4.61 -9.69 1.59
CA LEU A 386 -5.29 -10.18 0.37
C LEU A 386 -6.65 -10.85 0.62
N ALA A 387 -6.86 -11.49 1.77
CA ALA A 387 -8.08 -12.25 2.04
C ALA A 387 -9.11 -11.51 2.92
N ALA A 388 -8.67 -10.64 3.83
CA ALA A 388 -9.56 -9.94 4.77
C ALA A 388 -10.58 -9.02 4.09
N GLY A 389 -10.22 -8.45 2.95
CA GLY A 389 -11.04 -7.44 2.27
C GLY A 389 -12.41 -7.95 1.82
N ARG A 390 -12.48 -9.21 1.35
CA ARG A 390 -13.75 -9.83 0.93
C ARG A 390 -14.79 -9.88 2.06
N GLN A 391 -14.35 -10.16 3.28
CA GLN A 391 -15.23 -10.20 4.44
C GLN A 391 -15.65 -8.81 4.91
N THR A 392 -14.75 -7.84 4.78
CA THR A 392 -15.02 -6.44 5.10
C THR A 392 -16.07 -5.86 4.15
N ILE A 393 -15.96 -6.16 2.85
CA ILE A 393 -16.95 -5.80 1.83
C ILE A 393 -18.30 -6.48 2.12
N ALA A 394 -18.32 -7.80 2.35
CA ALA A 394 -19.54 -8.52 2.66
C ALA A 394 -20.23 -7.98 3.93
N LYS A 395 -19.46 -7.66 4.97
CA LYS A 395 -19.97 -7.11 6.23
C LYS A 395 -20.64 -5.75 6.07
N HIS A 396 -20.05 -4.85 5.28
CA HIS A 396 -20.51 -3.45 5.21
C HIS A 396 -21.47 -3.19 4.04
N LEU A 397 -21.43 -4.00 2.98
CA LEU A 397 -22.23 -3.81 1.76
C LEU A 397 -23.16 -4.98 1.43
N ASP A 398 -23.15 -6.08 2.19
CA ASP A 398 -23.96 -7.28 1.91
C ASP A 398 -23.77 -7.84 0.48
N VAL A 399 -22.55 -7.70 -0.06
CA VAL A 399 -22.15 -8.19 -1.40
C VAL A 399 -20.93 -9.08 -1.29
N GLN A 400 -20.89 -10.16 -2.08
CA GLN A 400 -19.72 -11.01 -2.18
C GLN A 400 -18.78 -10.50 -3.28
N ALA A 401 -17.58 -10.06 -2.87
CA ALA A 401 -16.53 -9.77 -3.83
C ALA A 401 -16.01 -11.06 -4.50
N LEU A 402 -15.65 -10.96 -5.78
CA LEU A 402 -15.19 -12.07 -6.61
C LEU A 402 -14.04 -12.85 -5.92
N PRO A 403 -14.15 -14.17 -5.75
CA PRO A 403 -13.05 -15.01 -5.32
C PRO A 403 -12.00 -15.16 -6.43
N GLY A 404 -10.74 -15.39 -6.06
CA GLY A 404 -9.70 -15.82 -7.00
C GLY A 404 -9.20 -14.77 -7.98
N LEU A 405 -9.83 -13.59 -8.08
CA LEU A 405 -9.38 -12.48 -8.93
C LEU A 405 -8.72 -11.38 -8.09
N TYR A 406 -7.49 -11.01 -8.43
CA TYR A 406 -6.72 -9.98 -7.73
C TYR A 406 -6.20 -8.90 -8.66
N LEU A 407 -6.31 -7.65 -8.20
CA LEU A 407 -5.67 -6.48 -8.80
C LEU A 407 -4.58 -5.97 -7.83
N PRO A 408 -3.30 -6.28 -8.07
CA PRO A 408 -2.18 -5.76 -7.28
C PRO A 408 -2.17 -4.23 -7.29
N ALA A 409 -1.90 -3.60 -6.14
CA ALA A 409 -1.90 -2.15 -6.05
C ALA A 409 -0.71 -1.53 -6.81
N GLU A 410 0.37 -2.28 -6.97
CA GLU A 410 1.53 -1.95 -7.79
C GLU A 410 1.33 -2.17 -9.30
N GLY A 411 0.26 -2.89 -9.70
CA GLY A 411 -0.10 -3.19 -11.09
C GLY A 411 0.73 -4.30 -11.75
N TYR A 412 1.55 -5.00 -10.97
CA TYR A 412 2.34 -6.15 -11.41
C TYR A 412 2.44 -7.19 -10.30
N VAL A 413 2.99 -8.35 -10.64
CA VAL A 413 3.32 -9.43 -9.70
C VAL A 413 4.82 -9.67 -9.75
N THR A 414 5.37 -10.21 -8.67
CA THR A 414 6.76 -10.68 -8.58
C THR A 414 6.78 -12.18 -8.27
N SER A 415 7.89 -12.84 -8.54
CA SER A 415 8.10 -14.25 -8.22
C SER A 415 7.85 -14.56 -6.75
N GLU A 416 8.14 -13.60 -5.85
CA GLU A 416 7.93 -13.73 -4.41
C GLU A 416 6.48 -13.49 -3.98
N SER A 417 5.74 -12.60 -4.67
CA SER A 417 4.35 -12.28 -4.32
C SER A 417 3.32 -13.20 -4.96
N ALA A 418 3.62 -13.84 -6.10
CA ALA A 418 2.68 -14.74 -6.79
C ALA A 418 2.05 -15.81 -5.84
N PRO A 419 2.82 -16.54 -5.01
CA PRO A 419 2.27 -17.54 -4.10
C PRO A 419 1.33 -16.98 -3.02
N LEU A 420 1.38 -15.68 -2.74
CA LEU A 420 0.49 -15.06 -1.74
C LEU A 420 -0.96 -15.02 -2.25
N TYR A 421 -1.17 -14.78 -3.54
CA TYR A 421 -2.51 -14.74 -4.15
C TYR A 421 -3.17 -16.11 -4.16
N SER A 422 -2.43 -17.16 -4.54
CA SER A 422 -2.94 -18.53 -4.51
C SER A 422 -3.22 -19.01 -3.08
N ALA A 423 -2.39 -18.63 -2.11
CA ALA A 423 -2.66 -18.88 -0.69
C ALA A 423 -3.91 -18.14 -0.18
N ALA A 424 -4.14 -16.89 -0.60
CA ALA A 424 -5.34 -16.14 -0.24
C ALA A 424 -6.61 -16.76 -0.85
N THR A 425 -6.53 -17.27 -2.09
CA THR A 425 -7.63 -18.00 -2.74
C THR A 425 -7.96 -19.29 -1.99
N ALA A 426 -6.93 -20.02 -1.54
CA ALA A 426 -7.08 -21.28 -0.82
C ALA A 426 -7.82 -21.14 0.52
N LEU A 427 -7.87 -19.94 1.13
CA LEU A 427 -8.69 -19.72 2.33
C LEU A 427 -10.20 -19.86 2.05
N ASN A 428 -10.64 -19.77 0.80
CA ASN A 428 -12.02 -20.01 0.36
C ASN A 428 -13.09 -19.32 1.24
N GLY A 429 -12.88 -18.04 1.56
CA GLY A 429 -13.78 -17.25 2.40
C GLY A 429 -13.58 -17.41 3.92
N THR A 430 -12.63 -18.24 4.36
CA THR A 430 -12.20 -18.33 5.76
C THR A 430 -11.51 -17.04 6.20
N ALA A 431 -11.89 -16.53 7.38
CA ALA A 431 -11.27 -15.32 7.94
C ALA A 431 -9.81 -15.57 8.31
N PRO A 432 -8.89 -14.62 8.09
CA PRO A 432 -7.51 -14.73 8.57
C PRO A 432 -7.43 -15.09 10.05
N GLU A 433 -8.31 -14.51 10.89
CA GLU A 433 -8.44 -14.88 12.30
C GLU A 433 -8.76 -16.35 12.53
N ARG A 434 -9.73 -16.90 11.79
CA ARG A 434 -10.11 -18.31 11.95
C ARG A 434 -8.98 -19.23 11.48
N ALA A 435 -8.27 -18.86 10.42
CA ALA A 435 -7.07 -19.57 9.97
C ALA A 435 -5.95 -19.53 11.02
N PHE A 436 -5.72 -18.36 11.63
CA PHE A 436 -4.77 -18.17 12.72
C PHE A 436 -5.11 -19.06 13.92
N GLU A 437 -6.36 -19.02 14.39
CA GLU A 437 -6.80 -19.77 15.57
C GLU A 437 -6.69 -21.28 15.35
N ASN A 438 -7.10 -21.77 14.18
CA ASN A 438 -6.93 -23.19 13.82
C ASN A 438 -5.46 -23.62 13.90
N ARG A 439 -4.52 -22.79 13.42
CA ARG A 439 -3.09 -23.11 13.49
C ARG A 439 -2.58 -23.12 14.94
N VAL A 440 -3.00 -22.17 15.76
CA VAL A 440 -2.59 -22.14 17.17
C VAL A 440 -3.11 -23.39 17.90
N ASP A 441 -4.32 -23.84 17.58
CA ASP A 441 -4.92 -25.04 18.17
C ASP A 441 -4.22 -26.35 17.72
N THR A 442 -3.77 -26.43 16.46
CA THR A 442 -3.03 -27.61 15.95
C THR A 442 -1.57 -27.65 16.36
N GLY A 443 -1.01 -26.51 16.80
CA GLY A 443 0.41 -26.39 17.14
C GLY A 443 1.35 -26.46 15.94
N GLU A 444 0.82 -26.26 14.72
CA GLU A 444 1.64 -26.22 13.50
C GLU A 444 2.49 -24.95 13.47
N ALA A 445 3.81 -25.11 13.43
CA ALA A 445 4.77 -24.00 13.45
C ALA A 445 4.76 -23.15 12.16
N MET A 446 4.13 -23.64 11.11
CA MET A 446 3.92 -22.98 9.81
C MET A 446 2.77 -23.73 9.13
N PRO A 447 1.84 -23.09 8.40
CA PRO A 447 1.01 -23.85 7.48
C PRO A 447 1.94 -24.66 6.55
N PRO A 448 1.62 -25.93 6.24
CA PRO A 448 2.22 -26.55 5.07
C PRO A 448 2.01 -25.59 3.89
N SER A 449 3.00 -25.43 3.01
CA SER A 449 2.76 -24.80 1.70
C SER A 449 1.43 -25.36 1.19
N PRO A 450 0.44 -24.51 0.81
CA PRO A 450 -0.87 -25.00 0.38
C PRO A 450 -0.62 -26.14 -0.59
N THR A 451 -1.39 -27.23 -0.56
CA THR A 451 -1.26 -28.25 -1.59
C THR A 451 -1.62 -27.56 -2.91
N PRO A 452 -0.64 -27.08 -3.70
CA PRO A 452 -0.84 -25.87 -4.49
C PRO A 452 -1.65 -26.01 -5.77
N PRO A 453 -1.91 -27.18 -6.40
CA PRO A 453 -2.40 -27.15 -7.78
C PRO A 453 -3.79 -26.54 -7.89
N GLU A 454 -4.75 -26.98 -7.07
CA GLU A 454 -6.17 -26.70 -7.32
C GLU A 454 -6.52 -25.23 -7.09
N ALA A 455 -6.15 -24.65 -5.94
CA ALA A 455 -6.41 -23.23 -5.66
C ALA A 455 -5.57 -22.28 -6.54
N ALA A 456 -4.39 -22.70 -6.99
CA ALA A 456 -3.59 -21.90 -7.92
C ALA A 456 -4.28 -21.81 -9.28
N HIS A 457 -4.85 -22.91 -9.79
CA HIS A 457 -5.59 -22.89 -11.06
C HIS A 457 -6.83 -22.00 -11.04
N ASP A 458 -7.43 -21.79 -9.86
CA ASP A 458 -8.56 -20.88 -9.65
C ASP A 458 -8.14 -19.42 -9.36
N THR A 459 -6.83 -19.12 -9.36
CA THR A 459 -6.31 -17.79 -9.07
C THR A 459 -5.90 -17.07 -10.36
N THR A 460 -6.47 -15.89 -10.59
CA THR A 460 -6.08 -14.95 -11.65
C THR A 460 -5.62 -13.62 -11.06
N VAL A 461 -4.45 -13.16 -11.48
CA VAL A 461 -3.86 -11.87 -11.10
C VAL A 461 -3.82 -10.98 -12.34
N LEU A 462 -4.38 -9.78 -12.23
CA LEU A 462 -4.37 -8.77 -13.29
C LEU A 462 -3.03 -8.02 -13.26
N VAL A 463 -2.27 -8.04 -14.34
CA VAL A 463 -0.94 -7.43 -14.42
C VAL A 463 -0.81 -6.59 -15.68
N ALA A 464 0.00 -5.54 -15.67
CA ALA A 464 0.33 -4.83 -16.92
C ALA A 464 1.07 -5.79 -17.89
N ASP A 465 0.68 -5.78 -19.15
CA ASP A 465 1.21 -6.61 -20.24
C ASP A 465 2.76 -6.66 -20.28
N ASN A 466 3.40 -5.52 -20.08
CA ASN A 466 4.85 -5.37 -20.08
C ASN A 466 5.55 -5.75 -18.76
N THR A 467 4.89 -6.49 -17.86
CA THR A 467 5.44 -6.91 -16.56
C THR A 467 5.57 -8.43 -16.39
N ALA A 468 5.14 -9.18 -17.39
CA ALA A 468 5.35 -10.63 -17.48
C ALA A 468 5.92 -10.99 -18.85
N VAL A 469 6.84 -11.94 -18.89
CA VAL A 469 7.46 -12.43 -20.12
C VAL A 469 7.10 -13.88 -20.40
N THR A 470 6.83 -14.18 -21.65
CA THR A 470 6.58 -15.53 -22.17
C THR A 470 7.88 -16.31 -22.34
N ALA A 471 7.78 -17.62 -22.53
CA ALA A 471 8.95 -18.50 -22.65
C ALA A 471 9.91 -18.17 -23.82
N ASP A 472 9.43 -17.46 -24.85
CA ASP A 472 10.21 -16.95 -25.97
C ASP A 472 10.83 -15.57 -25.72
N GLY A 473 10.67 -15.02 -24.51
CA GLY A 473 11.26 -13.76 -24.06
C GLY A 473 10.53 -12.50 -24.56
N GLN A 474 9.32 -12.65 -25.10
CA GLN A 474 8.45 -11.51 -25.41
C GLN A 474 7.63 -11.11 -24.18
N THR A 475 7.11 -9.89 -24.15
CA THR A 475 6.13 -9.49 -23.13
C THR A 475 4.80 -10.19 -23.40
N LEU A 476 4.05 -10.51 -22.34
CA LEU A 476 2.69 -10.98 -22.47
C LEU A 476 1.85 -9.93 -23.20
N ARG A 477 1.00 -10.34 -24.14
CA ARG A 477 0.21 -9.39 -24.95
C ARG A 477 -1.04 -8.94 -24.18
N PRO A 478 -1.50 -7.68 -24.34
CA PRO A 478 -2.78 -7.25 -23.79
C PRO A 478 -3.93 -8.20 -24.15
N GLY A 479 -4.79 -8.51 -23.19
CA GLY A 479 -5.93 -9.41 -23.37
C GLY A 479 -5.59 -10.91 -23.40
N HIS A 480 -4.30 -11.28 -23.33
CA HIS A 480 -3.85 -12.67 -23.20
C HIS A 480 -3.68 -13.08 -21.73
N SER A 481 -3.60 -14.40 -21.52
CA SER A 481 -3.27 -14.98 -20.23
C SER A 481 -2.01 -15.83 -20.29
N GLY A 482 -1.38 -16.05 -19.14
CA GLY A 482 -0.28 -17.00 -19.00
C GLY A 482 -0.25 -17.62 -17.60
N VAL A 483 0.43 -18.73 -17.45
CA VAL A 483 0.55 -19.49 -16.19
C VAL A 483 1.88 -19.20 -15.52
N LEU A 484 1.81 -18.71 -14.28
CA LEU A 484 2.93 -18.44 -13.40
C LEU A 484 3.49 -19.73 -12.80
N ALA A 485 4.70 -19.66 -12.22
CA ALA A 485 5.40 -20.82 -11.67
C ALA A 485 4.65 -21.50 -10.51
N ASP A 486 3.81 -20.77 -9.77
CA ASP A 486 2.98 -21.30 -8.68
C ASP A 486 1.67 -21.94 -9.18
N GLY A 487 1.39 -21.87 -10.49
CA GLY A 487 0.18 -22.38 -11.13
C GLY A 487 -0.96 -21.35 -11.26
N SER A 488 -0.81 -20.15 -10.68
CA SER A 488 -1.74 -19.05 -10.86
C SER A 488 -1.66 -18.45 -12.26
N ARG A 489 -2.73 -17.79 -12.69
CA ARG A 489 -2.83 -17.18 -14.01
C ARG A 489 -2.56 -15.69 -13.93
N ALA A 490 -1.71 -15.18 -14.81
CA ALA A 490 -1.59 -13.75 -15.09
C ALA A 490 -2.51 -13.41 -16.27
N PHE A 491 -3.33 -12.36 -16.14
CA PHE A 491 -4.09 -11.76 -17.24
C PHE A 491 -3.49 -10.38 -17.54
N ALA A 492 -3.11 -10.15 -18.79
CA ALA A 492 -2.43 -8.92 -19.21
C ALA A 492 -3.41 -7.79 -19.51
N LEU A 493 -3.37 -6.74 -18.69
CA LEU A 493 -3.99 -5.45 -18.93
C LEU A 493 -3.16 -4.64 -19.95
N PRO A 494 -3.78 -3.82 -20.82
CA PRO A 494 -3.04 -2.92 -21.71
C PRO A 494 -2.24 -1.90 -20.89
N GLY A 495 -0.93 -2.10 -20.74
CA GLY A 495 -0.07 -1.31 -19.84
C GLY A 495 0.02 0.15 -20.25
N ALA A 496 -0.04 0.45 -21.55
CA ALA A 496 -0.10 1.82 -22.06
C ALA A 496 -1.37 2.57 -21.60
N LEU A 497 -2.55 1.93 -21.70
CA LEU A 497 -3.82 2.52 -21.27
C LEU A 497 -3.84 2.72 -19.74
N THR A 498 -3.47 1.69 -18.98
CA THR A 498 -3.36 1.74 -17.52
C THR A 498 -2.39 2.84 -17.06
N THR A 499 -1.26 2.99 -17.76
CA THR A 499 -0.27 4.07 -17.52
C THR A 499 -0.84 5.45 -17.85
N SER A 500 -1.57 5.61 -18.97
CA SER A 500 -2.20 6.88 -19.33
C SER A 500 -3.27 7.28 -18.30
N LEU A 501 -4.09 6.32 -17.85
CA LEU A 501 -5.09 6.52 -16.78
C LEU A 501 -4.43 6.94 -15.46
N ALA A 502 -3.30 6.32 -15.10
CA ALA A 502 -2.55 6.66 -13.88
C ALA A 502 -2.02 8.12 -13.87
N ALA A 503 -1.80 8.72 -15.04
CA ALA A 503 -1.42 10.13 -15.13
C ALA A 503 -2.61 11.09 -15.18
N THR A 504 -3.85 10.63 -15.14
CA THR A 504 -5.03 11.53 -15.11
C THR A 504 -5.34 12.06 -13.71
N GLY A 505 -6.28 12.98 -13.61
CA GLY A 505 -6.80 13.45 -12.32
C GLY A 505 -5.89 14.42 -11.57
N ARG A 506 -6.26 14.77 -10.34
CA ARG A 506 -5.57 15.81 -9.55
C ARG A 506 -4.20 15.37 -9.03
N SER A 507 -4.01 14.06 -8.88
CA SER A 507 -2.79 13.45 -8.34
C SER A 507 -2.17 12.49 -9.36
N PRO A 508 -1.59 12.97 -10.47
CA PRO A 508 -1.04 12.10 -11.51
C PRO A 508 0.13 11.26 -10.98
N GLN A 509 0.25 10.02 -11.44
CA GLN A 509 1.22 9.05 -10.94
C GLN A 509 2.15 8.51 -12.03
N THR A 510 3.41 8.27 -11.66
CA THR A 510 4.42 7.60 -12.48
C THR A 510 4.53 6.13 -12.04
N VAL A 511 3.74 5.27 -12.67
CA VAL A 511 3.69 3.82 -12.36
C VAL A 511 4.98 3.11 -12.78
N ALA A 512 5.36 2.04 -12.06
CA ALA A 512 6.62 1.33 -12.27
C ALA A 512 6.75 0.71 -13.68
N TYR A 513 5.62 0.28 -14.25
CA TYR A 513 5.52 -0.31 -15.59
C TYR A 513 5.34 0.73 -16.71
N SER A 514 5.44 2.03 -16.41
CA SER A 514 5.44 3.06 -17.46
C SER A 514 6.76 3.06 -18.23
N ASN A 515 6.70 3.29 -19.55
CA ASN A 515 7.89 3.43 -20.40
C ASN A 515 8.73 4.63 -19.94
N LEU A 516 10.01 4.38 -19.62
CA LEU A 516 10.96 5.39 -19.13
C LEU A 516 11.09 6.59 -20.07
N LEU A 517 11.02 6.38 -21.39
CA LEU A 517 11.14 7.45 -22.38
C LEU A 517 9.92 8.38 -22.40
N GLY A 518 8.76 7.92 -21.91
CA GLY A 518 7.53 8.70 -21.79
C GLY A 518 7.28 9.28 -20.39
N ARG A 519 8.28 9.26 -19.50
CA ARG A 519 8.19 9.84 -18.15
C ARG A 519 8.63 11.30 -18.16
N TYR A 520 7.81 12.16 -17.58
CA TYR A 520 8.04 13.60 -17.43
C TYR A 520 7.17 14.16 -16.30
N ASP A 521 7.31 15.43 -15.95
CA ASP A 521 6.37 16.07 -15.03
C ASP A 521 4.98 16.22 -15.70
N PHE A 522 4.06 15.31 -15.39
CA PHE A 522 2.72 15.30 -15.98
C PHE A 522 1.92 16.56 -15.67
N ARG A 523 2.31 17.35 -14.67
CA ARG A 523 1.61 18.59 -14.29
C ARG A 523 1.78 19.72 -15.30
N ILE A 524 2.71 19.58 -16.25
CA ILE A 524 2.88 20.52 -17.37
C ILE A 524 1.61 20.56 -18.23
N ASP A 525 0.96 19.39 -18.42
CA ASP A 525 -0.30 19.30 -19.14
C ASP A 525 -1.46 19.41 -18.14
N SER A 526 -2.55 20.09 -18.51
CA SER A 526 -3.75 20.20 -17.67
C SER A 526 -4.45 18.85 -17.45
N GLU A 527 -5.26 18.74 -16.40
CA GLU A 527 -6.06 17.54 -16.11
C GLU A 527 -6.90 17.07 -17.33
N ALA A 528 -7.58 17.98 -18.01
CA ALA A 528 -8.35 17.66 -19.22
C ALA A 528 -7.47 17.16 -20.38
N ALA A 529 -6.26 17.71 -20.54
CA ALA A 529 -5.32 17.24 -21.56
C ALA A 529 -4.82 15.82 -21.26
N ARG A 530 -4.56 15.50 -20.00
CA ARG A 530 -4.17 14.14 -19.59
C ARG A 530 -5.32 13.15 -19.75
N MET A 531 -6.56 13.55 -19.41
CA MET A 531 -7.74 12.71 -19.70
C MET A 531 -7.92 12.49 -21.19
N GLN A 532 -7.75 13.53 -22.01
CA GLN A 532 -7.79 13.43 -23.46
C GLN A 532 -6.71 12.47 -23.99
N THR A 533 -5.50 12.47 -23.41
CA THR A 533 -4.45 11.46 -23.70
C THR A 533 -4.89 10.04 -23.32
N ALA A 534 -5.56 9.84 -22.19
CA ALA A 534 -6.09 8.53 -21.83
C ALA A 534 -7.19 8.06 -22.80
N ILE A 535 -8.08 8.96 -23.24
CA ILE A 535 -9.09 8.69 -24.27
C ILE A 535 -8.42 8.32 -25.61
N GLY A 536 -7.42 9.07 -26.07
CA GLY A 536 -6.67 8.71 -27.28
C GLY A 536 -5.95 7.35 -27.15
N THR A 537 -5.40 7.06 -25.97
CA THR A 537 -4.76 5.75 -25.71
C THR A 537 -5.78 4.62 -25.74
N LEU A 538 -7.00 4.81 -25.23
CA LEU A 538 -8.09 3.83 -25.31
C LEU A 538 -8.41 3.46 -26.76
N PHE A 539 -8.66 4.47 -27.61
CA PHE A 539 -8.97 4.24 -29.03
C PHE A 539 -7.80 3.58 -29.77
N GLN A 540 -6.57 3.98 -29.44
CA GLN A 540 -5.39 3.31 -29.99
C GLN A 540 -5.29 1.86 -29.52
N SER A 541 -5.53 1.55 -28.23
CA SER A 541 -5.51 0.17 -27.73
C SER A 541 -6.59 -0.73 -28.35
N LEU A 542 -7.76 -0.18 -28.69
CA LEU A 542 -8.79 -0.92 -29.44
C LEU A 542 -8.35 -1.18 -30.89
N THR A 543 -7.63 -0.24 -31.51
CA THR A 543 -7.14 -0.36 -32.89
C THR A 543 -5.93 -1.29 -33.00
N ASP A 544 -5.08 -1.32 -31.98
CA ASP A 544 -3.90 -2.20 -31.85
C ASP A 544 -4.28 -3.68 -31.70
N SER A 545 -5.54 -3.98 -31.32
CA SER A 545 -5.97 -5.36 -31.10
C SER A 545 -6.09 -6.10 -32.43
N ASP A 546 -5.11 -6.94 -32.73
CA ASP A 546 -5.08 -7.77 -33.94
C ASP A 546 -5.94 -9.03 -33.81
N ASP A 547 -6.30 -9.45 -32.59
CA ASP A 547 -7.22 -10.56 -32.32
C ASP A 547 -8.50 -10.00 -31.70
N PRO A 548 -9.66 -10.10 -32.36
CA PRO A 548 -10.91 -9.55 -31.84
C PRO A 548 -11.39 -10.26 -30.56
N ARG A 549 -10.74 -11.34 -30.12
CA ARG A 549 -11.01 -12.00 -28.83
C ARG A 549 -10.19 -11.40 -27.67
N ALA A 550 -9.11 -10.68 -27.97
CA ALA A 550 -8.21 -10.12 -26.97
C ALA A 550 -8.84 -8.89 -26.32
N ALA A 551 -9.39 -9.07 -25.12
CA ALA A 551 -10.15 -8.04 -24.44
C ALA A 551 -9.28 -6.86 -23.99
N VAL A 552 -9.77 -5.64 -24.22
CA VAL A 552 -9.20 -4.41 -23.67
C VAL A 552 -9.88 -4.12 -22.33
N VAL A 553 -9.15 -4.29 -21.24
CA VAL A 553 -9.64 -3.98 -19.89
C VAL A 553 -9.03 -2.67 -19.41
N ALA A 554 -9.85 -1.63 -19.27
CA ALA A 554 -9.43 -0.36 -18.68
C ALA A 554 -9.38 -0.49 -17.15
N ALA A 555 -8.20 -0.37 -16.56
CA ALA A 555 -8.00 -0.51 -15.11
C ALA A 555 -7.15 0.64 -14.57
N PRO A 556 -7.74 1.75 -14.12
CA PRO A 556 -7.00 2.79 -13.41
C PRO A 556 -6.36 2.26 -12.11
N PRO A 557 -5.27 2.88 -11.62
CA PRO A 557 -4.67 2.47 -10.35
C PRO A 557 -5.62 2.69 -9.17
N SER A 558 -5.40 1.98 -8.06
CA SER A 558 -6.23 2.11 -6.84
C SER A 558 -6.38 3.56 -6.35
N GLY A 559 -5.32 4.36 -6.45
CA GLY A 559 -5.31 5.78 -6.08
C GLY A 559 -5.89 6.75 -7.12
N TRP A 560 -6.61 6.27 -8.15
CA TRP A 560 -7.13 7.12 -9.23
C TRP A 560 -8.03 8.23 -8.71
N ASP A 561 -7.78 9.47 -9.14
CA ASP A 561 -8.43 10.69 -8.64
C ASP A 561 -8.89 11.62 -9.79
N PRO A 562 -9.73 11.12 -10.72
CA PRO A 562 -10.25 11.94 -11.80
C PRO A 562 -11.23 13.00 -11.26
N ARG A 563 -11.35 14.13 -11.95
CA ARG A 563 -12.54 14.99 -11.74
C ARG A 563 -13.77 14.24 -12.23
N ALA A 564 -14.92 14.52 -11.64
CA ALA A 564 -16.19 13.94 -12.09
C ALA A 564 -16.44 14.18 -13.59
N SER A 565 -16.13 15.37 -14.11
CA SER A 565 -16.24 15.66 -15.54
C SER A 565 -15.31 14.81 -16.39
N ASP A 566 -14.05 14.62 -15.97
CA ASP A 566 -13.06 13.84 -16.73
C ASP A 566 -13.46 12.36 -16.77
N ALA A 567 -14.00 11.85 -15.66
CA ALA A 567 -14.58 10.51 -15.57
C ALA A 567 -15.81 10.37 -16.50
N GLU A 568 -16.71 11.35 -16.52
CA GLU A 568 -17.85 11.39 -17.43
C GLU A 568 -17.41 11.43 -18.91
N ASP A 569 -16.36 12.19 -19.24
CA ASP A 569 -15.77 12.27 -20.57
C ASP A 569 -15.17 10.93 -21.00
N PHE A 570 -14.47 10.22 -20.11
CA PHE A 570 -13.95 8.88 -20.38
C PHE A 570 -15.09 7.87 -20.66
N MET A 571 -16.16 7.89 -19.86
CA MET A 571 -17.33 7.03 -20.06
C MET A 571 -18.09 7.39 -21.35
N ALA A 572 -18.10 8.66 -21.74
CA ALA A 572 -18.62 9.09 -23.04
C ALA A 572 -17.76 8.59 -24.21
N ALA A 573 -16.43 8.58 -24.05
CA ALA A 573 -15.51 8.03 -25.03
C ALA A 573 -15.66 6.50 -25.19
N VAL A 574 -15.88 5.76 -24.10
CA VAL A 574 -16.20 4.32 -24.16
C VAL A 574 -17.47 4.08 -24.95
N ARG A 575 -18.55 4.83 -24.68
CA ARG A 575 -19.79 4.72 -25.45
C ARG A 575 -19.59 5.04 -26.93
N LYS A 576 -18.81 6.08 -27.24
CA LYS A 576 -18.46 6.41 -28.62
C LYS A 576 -17.72 5.25 -29.31
N ALA A 577 -16.81 4.56 -28.62
CA ALA A 577 -16.13 3.39 -29.18
C ALA A 577 -17.10 2.22 -29.45
N VAL A 578 -18.14 2.06 -28.64
CA VAL A 578 -19.22 1.08 -28.87
C VAL A 578 -20.09 1.50 -30.06
N ASP A 579 -20.49 2.78 -30.12
CA ASP A 579 -21.29 3.34 -31.22
C ASP A 579 -20.57 3.22 -32.57
N ASP A 580 -19.23 3.35 -32.57
CA ASP A 580 -18.37 3.21 -33.75
C ASP A 580 -18.03 1.75 -34.09
N ASN A 581 -18.60 0.77 -33.36
CA ASN A 581 -18.31 -0.66 -33.51
C ASN A 581 -16.80 -1.01 -33.35
N LEU A 582 -16.08 -0.25 -32.53
CA LEU A 582 -14.69 -0.54 -32.15
C LEU A 582 -14.61 -1.41 -30.89
N ALA A 583 -15.61 -1.30 -30.01
CA ALA A 583 -15.67 -2.02 -28.75
C ALA A 583 -17.02 -2.71 -28.54
N GLU A 584 -17.00 -3.89 -27.93
CA GLU A 584 -18.17 -4.57 -27.42
C GLU A 584 -18.11 -4.64 -25.89
N LEU A 585 -19.13 -4.15 -25.18
CA LEU A 585 -19.17 -4.21 -23.72
C LEU A 585 -19.38 -5.66 -23.27
N THR A 586 -18.37 -6.22 -22.61
CA THR A 586 -18.31 -7.63 -22.19
C THR A 586 -18.00 -7.73 -20.69
N PRO A 587 -18.70 -8.61 -19.94
CA PRO A 587 -18.38 -8.85 -18.53
C PRO A 587 -16.92 -9.28 -18.34
N LEU A 588 -16.24 -8.73 -17.33
CA LEU A 588 -14.81 -8.98 -17.10
C LEU A 588 -14.48 -10.48 -16.98
N MET A 589 -15.31 -11.25 -16.29
CA MET A 589 -15.06 -12.68 -16.08
C MET A 589 -15.22 -13.50 -17.37
N ASP A 590 -16.05 -13.06 -18.30
CA ASP A 590 -16.20 -13.71 -19.61
C ASP A 590 -14.93 -13.49 -20.42
N SER A 591 -14.40 -12.26 -20.43
CA SER A 591 -13.12 -11.92 -21.07
C SER A 591 -11.94 -12.71 -20.50
N ILE A 592 -11.85 -12.84 -19.16
CA ILE A 592 -10.79 -13.61 -18.49
C ILE A 592 -10.90 -15.11 -18.83
N THR A 593 -12.11 -15.65 -18.80
CA THR A 593 -12.36 -17.07 -19.09
C THR A 593 -12.06 -17.40 -20.55
N ALA A 594 -12.49 -16.55 -21.49
CA ALA A 594 -12.19 -16.69 -22.91
C ALA A 594 -10.68 -16.62 -23.16
N SER A 595 -9.98 -15.64 -22.58
CA SER A 595 -8.53 -15.53 -22.69
C SER A 595 -7.80 -16.78 -22.17
N ALA A 596 -8.23 -17.34 -21.04
CA ALA A 596 -7.63 -18.55 -20.47
C ALA A 596 -7.79 -19.80 -21.36
N HIS A 597 -8.83 -19.85 -22.20
CA HIS A 597 -9.09 -20.97 -23.11
C HIS A 597 -8.46 -20.76 -24.50
N ASP A 598 -8.62 -19.55 -25.05
CA ASP A 598 -8.35 -19.25 -26.46
C ASP A 598 -7.05 -18.48 -26.69
N LEU A 599 -6.53 -17.79 -25.66
CA LEU A 599 -5.40 -16.85 -25.75
C LEU A 599 -4.32 -17.13 -24.68
N ASP A 600 -4.19 -18.39 -24.26
CA ASP A 600 -3.18 -18.82 -23.29
C ASP A 600 -1.77 -18.86 -23.92
N ALA A 601 -0.87 -18.04 -23.39
CA ALA A 601 0.53 -17.95 -23.79
C ALA A 601 1.41 -19.04 -23.14
N GLY A 602 0.83 -19.94 -22.33
CA GLY A 602 1.56 -20.97 -21.62
C GLY A 602 2.32 -20.40 -20.43
N SER A 603 3.55 -20.87 -20.20
CA SER A 603 4.33 -20.43 -19.04
C SER A 603 4.83 -18.99 -19.22
N VAL A 604 4.60 -18.18 -18.19
CA VAL A 604 5.09 -16.80 -18.10
C VAL A 604 5.90 -16.59 -16.81
N THR A 605 6.87 -15.70 -16.87
CA THR A 605 7.72 -15.31 -15.74
C THR A 605 7.52 -13.83 -15.42
N PRO A 606 7.31 -13.44 -14.16
CA PRO A 606 7.26 -12.04 -13.77
C PRO A 606 8.59 -11.30 -14.01
N ILE A 607 8.53 -10.00 -14.26
CA ILE A 607 9.70 -9.12 -14.22
C ILE A 607 9.87 -8.60 -12.79
N ASP A 608 10.82 -9.17 -12.05
CA ASP A 608 11.01 -8.86 -10.62
C ASP A 608 11.64 -7.49 -10.37
N GLU A 609 12.43 -6.97 -11.31
CA GLU A 609 13.09 -5.67 -11.19
C GLU A 609 12.50 -4.66 -12.19
N LEU A 610 11.54 -3.88 -11.71
CA LEU A 610 10.97 -2.75 -12.44
C LEU A 610 11.61 -1.43 -12.00
N ALA A 611 11.68 -0.49 -12.94
CA ALA A 611 12.16 0.86 -12.69
C ALA A 611 11.09 1.70 -11.94
N ASP A 612 10.75 1.30 -10.70
CA ASP A 612 9.82 2.04 -9.85
C ASP A 612 10.49 3.33 -9.35
N PRO A 613 9.91 4.52 -9.57
CA PRO A 613 10.45 5.77 -9.03
C PRO A 613 10.33 5.87 -7.51
N ALA A 614 9.44 5.09 -6.90
CA ALA A 614 9.19 5.09 -5.47
C ALA A 614 8.90 3.66 -4.96
N PRO A 615 9.91 2.77 -4.93
CA PRO A 615 9.76 1.44 -4.35
C PRO A 615 9.71 1.51 -2.82
N VAL A 616 9.08 0.53 -2.18
CA VAL A 616 9.19 0.31 -0.73
C VAL A 616 10.64 -0.01 -0.38
N SER A 617 11.25 0.75 0.53
CA SER A 617 12.65 0.58 0.89
C SER A 617 12.89 -0.71 1.67
N GLU A 618 14.05 -1.32 1.47
CA GLU A 618 14.46 -2.51 2.21
C GLU A 618 14.51 -2.27 3.72
N THR A 619 14.91 -1.08 4.14
CA THR A 619 14.91 -0.65 5.55
C THR A 619 13.51 -0.69 6.18
N LEU A 620 12.47 -0.35 5.43
CA LEU A 620 11.10 -0.39 5.91
C LEU A 620 10.60 -1.84 5.98
N VAL A 621 10.97 -2.69 5.01
CA VAL A 621 10.68 -4.13 5.02
C VAL A 621 11.31 -4.80 6.25
N GLU A 622 12.58 -4.55 6.55
CA GLU A 622 13.27 -5.09 7.73
C GLU A 622 12.59 -4.65 9.05
N LYS A 623 12.19 -3.37 9.15
CA LYS A 623 11.43 -2.85 10.30
C LYS A 623 10.07 -3.54 10.45
N ALA A 624 9.33 -3.66 9.35
CA ALA A 624 8.03 -4.32 9.33
C ALA A 624 8.15 -5.80 9.68
N GLN A 625 9.21 -6.49 9.25
CA GLN A 625 9.49 -7.87 9.62
C GLN A 625 9.70 -8.03 11.12
N LEU A 626 10.47 -7.14 11.75
CA LEU A 626 10.62 -7.12 13.21
C LEU A 626 9.28 -6.86 13.90
N ALA A 627 8.52 -5.86 13.44
CA ALA A 627 7.23 -5.51 14.02
C ALA A 627 6.20 -6.65 13.89
N SER A 628 6.10 -7.29 12.72
CA SER A 628 5.17 -8.40 12.47
C SER A 628 5.45 -9.58 13.40
N ARG A 629 6.73 -9.93 13.59
CA ARG A 629 7.13 -10.98 14.55
C ARG A 629 6.74 -10.61 15.98
N GLU A 630 7.03 -9.39 16.42
CA GLU A 630 6.65 -8.95 17.78
C GLU A 630 5.12 -8.88 17.98
N ILE A 631 4.35 -8.53 16.95
CA ILE A 631 2.87 -8.54 16.97
C ILE A 631 2.35 -9.97 17.10
N THR A 632 2.91 -10.91 16.33
CA THR A 632 2.53 -12.34 16.41
C THR A 632 2.92 -12.94 17.76
N ASP A 633 4.09 -12.63 18.31
CA ASP A 633 4.47 -12.99 19.68
C ASP A 633 3.46 -12.44 20.70
N LEU A 634 3.10 -11.16 20.59
CA LEU A 634 2.09 -10.55 21.47
C LEU A 634 0.72 -11.25 21.34
N THR A 635 0.35 -11.63 20.12
CA THR A 635 -0.92 -12.34 19.86
C THR A 635 -0.94 -13.71 20.53
N THR A 636 0.17 -14.45 20.43
CA THR A 636 0.27 -15.84 20.91
C THR A 636 0.44 -15.97 22.42
N ILE A 637 0.96 -14.95 23.12
CA ILE A 637 1.02 -14.96 24.59
C ILE A 637 -0.35 -14.81 25.25
N MET A 638 -1.37 -14.32 24.53
CA MET A 638 -2.74 -14.21 25.01
C MET A 638 -3.53 -15.50 24.72
N SER A 639 -4.51 -15.78 25.58
CA SER A 639 -5.50 -16.84 25.35
C SER A 639 -6.90 -16.24 25.18
N ASN A 640 -7.69 -16.79 24.26
CA ASN A 640 -9.10 -16.44 24.13
C ASN A 640 -9.89 -16.92 25.35
N ASP A 641 -10.82 -16.10 25.84
CA ASP A 641 -11.76 -16.42 26.92
C ASP A 641 -13.18 -16.41 26.34
N PRO A 642 -13.96 -17.50 26.45
CA PRO A 642 -15.32 -17.56 25.90
C PRO A 642 -16.28 -16.53 26.52
N ASN A 643 -15.93 -15.91 27.65
CA ASN A 643 -16.71 -14.85 28.29
C ASN A 643 -16.29 -13.44 27.83
N VAL A 644 -15.25 -13.32 27.00
CA VAL A 644 -14.77 -12.06 26.43
C VAL A 644 -15.06 -12.07 24.94
N ALA A 645 -15.75 -11.03 24.46
CA ALA A 645 -16.13 -10.93 23.05
C ALA A 645 -14.93 -10.68 22.11
N LEU A 646 -13.87 -10.06 22.62
CA LEU A 646 -12.64 -9.78 21.89
C LEU A 646 -11.77 -11.02 21.79
N THR A 647 -11.29 -11.38 20.61
CA THR A 647 -10.25 -12.42 20.47
C THR A 647 -8.84 -11.81 20.49
N ARG A 648 -7.84 -12.65 20.75
CA ARG A 648 -6.41 -12.25 20.72
C ARG A 648 -6.00 -11.71 19.36
N TYR A 649 -6.56 -12.28 18.30
CA TYR A 649 -6.27 -11.86 16.94
C TYR A 649 -6.94 -10.52 16.62
N GLU A 650 -8.23 -10.36 16.97
CA GLU A 650 -8.92 -9.08 16.82
C GLU A 650 -8.24 -7.95 17.58
N PHE A 651 -7.70 -8.23 18.78
CA PHE A 651 -6.96 -7.24 19.56
C PHE A 651 -5.72 -6.72 18.84
N THR A 652 -4.98 -7.57 18.13
CA THR A 652 -3.73 -7.18 17.46
C THR A 652 -3.89 -6.92 15.96
N ARG A 653 -5.05 -7.22 15.35
CA ARG A 653 -5.32 -7.00 13.93
C ARG A 653 -5.04 -5.56 13.48
N PRO A 654 -5.47 -4.49 14.19
CA PRO A 654 -5.20 -3.13 13.73
C PRO A 654 -3.70 -2.78 13.66
N LEU A 655 -2.86 -3.42 14.49
CA LEU A 655 -1.40 -3.25 14.40
C LEU A 655 -0.82 -3.90 13.13
N ARG A 656 -1.43 -5.00 12.64
CA ARG A 656 -1.08 -5.58 11.33
C ARG A 656 -1.53 -4.65 10.21
N HIS A 657 -2.71 -4.05 10.31
CA HIS A 657 -3.18 -3.05 9.35
C HIS A 657 -2.28 -1.82 9.30
N ASP A 658 -1.69 -1.39 10.42
CA ASP A 658 -0.68 -0.32 10.41
C ASP A 658 0.57 -0.69 9.60
N LEU A 659 1.00 -1.96 9.64
CA LEU A 659 2.10 -2.44 8.80
C LEU A 659 1.71 -2.49 7.32
N LEU A 660 0.50 -2.95 6.98
CA LEU A 660 0.00 -2.92 5.60
C LEU A 660 -0.10 -1.50 5.05
N ARG A 661 -0.65 -0.57 5.85
CA ARG A 661 -0.72 0.86 5.50
C ARG A 661 0.66 1.47 5.32
N SER A 662 1.68 0.99 6.04
CA SER A 662 3.07 1.43 5.84
C SER A 662 3.61 1.08 4.44
N PHE A 663 3.05 0.07 3.76
CA PHE A 663 3.41 -0.31 2.41
C PHE A 663 2.46 0.23 1.34
N THR A 664 1.63 1.23 1.66
CA THR A 664 0.67 1.78 0.70
C THR A 664 1.34 2.30 -0.58
N THR A 665 0.74 1.99 -1.71
CA THR A 665 1.08 2.56 -3.03
C THR A 665 0.32 3.85 -3.32
N LEU A 666 -0.73 4.16 -2.52
CA LEU A 666 -1.61 5.31 -2.71
C LEU A 666 -0.83 6.61 -2.47
N GLY A 667 -0.69 7.44 -3.51
CA GLY A 667 0.11 8.67 -3.48
C GLY A 667 1.63 8.46 -3.50
N ARG A 668 2.12 7.22 -3.29
CA ARG A 668 3.56 6.92 -3.24
C ARG A 668 4.28 7.24 -4.54
N ARG A 669 3.61 6.99 -5.68
CA ARG A 669 4.09 7.23 -7.05
C ARG A 669 3.64 8.57 -7.63
N ASN A 670 3.20 9.51 -6.78
CA ASN A 670 3.01 10.90 -7.16
C ASN A 670 4.24 11.71 -6.72
N GLN A 671 4.91 12.39 -7.66
CA GLN A 671 6.19 13.05 -7.40
C GLN A 671 6.16 14.05 -6.24
N LEU A 672 5.04 14.75 -6.04
CA LEU A 672 4.90 15.74 -4.97
C LEU A 672 4.56 15.11 -3.62
N GLN A 673 3.70 14.09 -3.62
CA GLN A 673 3.23 13.44 -2.40
C GLN A 673 4.22 12.39 -1.88
N SER A 674 5.09 11.86 -2.76
CA SER A 674 5.98 10.73 -2.44
C SER A 674 6.80 10.91 -1.17
N PRO A 675 7.47 12.06 -0.92
CA PRO A 675 8.24 12.24 0.31
C PRO A 675 7.39 12.15 1.59
N ASP A 676 6.19 12.73 1.55
CA ASP A 676 5.28 12.75 2.70
C ASP A 676 4.66 11.38 2.96
N VAL A 677 4.29 10.66 1.90
CA VAL A 677 3.80 9.27 2.00
C VAL A 677 4.89 8.36 2.59
N GLN A 678 6.13 8.44 2.11
CA GLN A 678 7.23 7.61 2.61
C GLN A 678 7.55 7.89 4.08
N ARG A 679 7.56 9.16 4.48
CA ARG A 679 7.72 9.53 5.89
C ARG A 679 6.58 8.99 6.74
N ARG A 680 5.33 9.10 6.27
CA ARG A 680 4.16 8.55 6.98
C ARG A 680 4.23 7.03 7.11
N SER A 681 4.71 6.33 6.08
CA SER A 681 4.96 4.89 6.11
C SER A 681 5.92 4.48 7.23
N GLU A 682 7.06 5.18 7.35
CA GLU A 682 8.01 4.92 8.44
C GLU A 682 7.40 5.19 9.82
N GLU A 683 6.68 6.31 9.97
CA GLU A 683 5.99 6.66 11.21
C GLU A 683 4.97 5.60 11.64
N LEU A 684 4.19 5.06 10.70
CA LEU A 684 3.20 4.00 10.97
C LEU A 684 3.88 2.71 11.46
N SER A 685 4.93 2.26 10.77
CA SER A 685 5.68 1.06 11.19
C SER A 685 6.31 1.26 12.58
N ASP A 686 6.88 2.44 12.85
CA ASP A 686 7.47 2.75 14.15
C ASP A 686 6.40 2.85 15.25
N GLN A 687 5.24 3.45 14.97
CA GLN A 687 4.09 3.54 15.89
C GLN A 687 3.54 2.14 16.25
N ALA A 688 3.39 1.25 15.27
CA ALA A 688 2.95 -0.12 15.48
C ALA A 688 3.94 -0.90 16.38
N LEU A 689 5.24 -0.78 16.13
CA LEU A 689 6.28 -1.40 16.94
C LEU A 689 6.32 -0.85 18.37
N ILE A 690 6.25 0.48 18.53
CA ILE A 690 6.21 1.14 19.84
C ILE A 690 4.99 0.67 20.64
N MET A 691 3.81 0.63 20.01
CA MET A 691 2.60 0.16 20.68
C MET A 691 2.72 -1.31 21.07
N THR A 692 3.18 -2.18 20.16
CA THR A 692 3.41 -3.61 20.43
C THR A 692 4.32 -3.82 21.64
N ARG A 693 5.44 -3.10 21.69
CA ARG A 693 6.37 -3.17 22.84
C ARG A 693 5.76 -2.63 24.12
N ARG A 694 4.95 -1.57 24.05
CA ARG A 694 4.24 -1.04 25.21
C ARG A 694 3.26 -2.07 25.76
N LEU A 695 2.47 -2.70 24.90
CA LEU A 695 1.53 -3.78 25.24
C LEU A 695 2.27 -4.97 25.87
N ARG A 696 3.35 -5.45 25.24
CA ARG A 696 4.15 -6.55 25.78
C ARG A 696 4.75 -6.22 27.15
N ASN A 697 5.30 -5.02 27.32
CA ASN A 697 5.85 -4.56 28.60
C ASN A 697 4.79 -4.33 29.68
N SER A 698 3.50 -4.39 29.37
CA SER A 698 2.42 -4.33 30.36
C SER A 698 2.27 -5.65 31.14
N VAL A 699 2.80 -6.76 30.60
CA VAL A 699 2.91 -8.05 31.32
C VAL A 699 4.18 -8.03 32.16
N THR A 700 4.02 -7.93 33.47
CA THR A 700 5.14 -7.69 34.39
C THR A 700 5.15 -8.66 35.56
N LEU A 701 6.36 -9.03 35.98
CA LEU A 701 6.59 -9.66 37.27
C LEU A 701 7.10 -8.58 38.23
N VAL A 702 6.46 -8.43 39.38
CA VAL A 702 6.87 -7.49 40.42
C VAL A 702 7.27 -8.31 41.64
N ALA A 703 8.55 -8.26 41.99
CA ALA A 703 9.03 -8.81 43.25
C ALA A 703 8.91 -7.76 44.38
N PRO A 704 8.71 -8.19 45.64
CA PRO A 704 8.83 -7.31 46.78
C PRO A 704 10.26 -6.74 46.83
N GLY A 705 10.41 -5.42 46.74
CA GLY A 705 11.71 -4.77 46.72
C GLY A 705 12.49 -4.98 48.02
N GLY A 706 13.78 -5.31 47.92
CA GLY A 706 14.71 -5.42 49.05
C GLY A 706 15.35 -6.79 49.23
N VAL A 707 15.95 -7.00 50.39
CA VAL A 707 16.54 -8.28 50.82
C VAL A 707 15.47 -9.09 51.54
N TYR A 708 15.18 -10.30 51.06
CA TYR A 708 14.21 -11.20 51.67
C TYR A 708 14.90 -12.05 52.74
N THR A 709 14.75 -11.67 54.01
CA THR A 709 15.27 -12.45 55.14
C THR A 709 14.29 -13.57 55.47
N ARG A 710 14.67 -14.82 55.17
CA ARG A 710 13.83 -15.99 55.43
C ARG A 710 13.87 -16.36 56.90
N ALA A 711 12.71 -16.54 57.53
CA ALA A 711 12.63 -17.06 58.90
C ALA A 711 13.03 -18.55 58.97
N THR A 712 12.74 -19.32 57.92
CA THR A 712 13.13 -20.73 57.76
C THR A 712 13.40 -21.06 56.29
N GLN A 713 14.10 -22.17 56.01
CA GLN A 713 14.31 -22.69 54.64
C GLN A 713 13.01 -23.16 53.93
N LEU A 714 11.85 -23.08 54.59
CA LEU A 714 10.53 -23.42 54.03
C LEU A 714 9.62 -22.20 53.83
N SER A 715 10.08 -20.98 54.15
CA SER A 715 9.27 -19.78 53.97
C SER A 715 9.05 -19.48 52.47
N PRO A 716 7.80 -19.33 52.02
CA PRO A 716 7.47 -19.05 50.62
C PRO A 716 7.80 -17.60 50.26
N ILE A 717 8.25 -17.41 49.02
CA ILE A 717 8.46 -16.11 48.39
C ILE A 717 7.22 -15.80 47.57
N ALA A 718 6.60 -14.64 47.82
CA ALA A 718 5.45 -14.17 47.06
C ALA A 718 5.91 -13.16 46.00
N VAL A 719 5.56 -13.41 44.75
CA VAL A 719 5.75 -12.48 43.63
C VAL A 719 4.40 -12.15 43.00
N LEU A 720 4.27 -10.93 42.49
CA LEU A 720 3.03 -10.45 41.88
C LEU A 720 3.21 -10.40 40.37
N ALA A 721 2.48 -11.25 39.65
CA ALA A 721 2.39 -11.19 38.20
C ALA A 721 1.22 -10.27 37.80
N ARG A 722 1.44 -9.33 36.89
CA ARG A 722 0.42 -8.38 36.41
C ARG A 722 0.28 -8.46 34.90
N ASN A 723 -0.94 -8.29 34.42
CA ASN A 723 -1.29 -8.29 33.02
C ASN A 723 -2.08 -7.01 32.70
N GLY A 724 -1.52 -6.16 31.83
CA GLY A 724 -2.22 -4.98 31.33
C GLY A 724 -3.12 -5.26 30.11
N LEU A 725 -2.99 -6.43 29.47
CA LEU A 725 -3.70 -6.78 28.25
C LEU A 725 -5.20 -7.04 28.54
N PRO A 726 -6.09 -6.84 27.54
CA PRO A 726 -7.53 -7.08 27.70
C PRO A 726 -7.91 -8.56 27.71
N LEU A 727 -6.93 -9.46 27.53
CA LEU A 727 -7.14 -10.90 27.50
C LEU A 727 -6.24 -11.61 28.53
N PRO A 728 -6.65 -12.79 29.03
CA PRO A 728 -5.82 -13.59 29.93
C PRO A 728 -4.48 -13.96 29.29
N VAL A 729 -3.45 -14.03 30.14
CA VAL A 729 -2.09 -14.45 29.77
C VAL A 729 -1.75 -15.72 30.56
N PRO A 730 -1.78 -16.91 29.94
CA PRO A 730 -1.26 -18.11 30.58
C PRO A 730 0.25 -17.99 30.72
N ALA A 731 0.77 -18.14 31.94
CA ALA A 731 2.18 -17.97 32.23
C ALA A 731 2.66 -18.88 33.36
N PHE A 732 3.98 -19.02 33.46
CA PHE A 732 4.69 -19.68 34.54
C PHE A 732 5.79 -18.77 35.08
N VAL A 733 5.96 -18.70 36.39
CA VAL A 733 7.14 -18.08 37.01
C VAL A 733 8.30 -19.08 36.93
N ARG A 734 9.41 -18.61 36.36
CA ARG A 734 10.69 -19.33 36.29
C ARG A 734 11.68 -18.70 37.25
N VAL A 735 12.55 -19.54 37.81
CA VAL A 735 13.52 -19.16 38.83
C VAL A 735 14.91 -19.63 38.39
N GLY A 736 15.81 -18.67 38.18
CA GLY A 736 17.24 -18.87 37.99
C GLY A 736 18.02 -18.65 39.29
N ALA A 737 19.04 -19.46 39.53
CA ALA A 737 19.98 -19.34 40.64
C ALA A 737 21.40 -19.55 40.12
N GLY A 738 22.22 -18.49 40.11
CA GLY A 738 23.53 -18.51 39.44
C GLY A 738 23.40 -18.83 37.95
N ASP A 739 24.18 -19.80 37.47
CA ASP A 739 24.18 -20.26 36.06
C ASP A 739 23.14 -21.37 35.76
N SER A 740 22.24 -21.64 36.70
CA SER A 740 21.28 -22.74 36.65
C SER A 740 19.83 -22.25 36.73
N VAL A 741 18.93 -22.90 35.98
CA VAL A 741 17.48 -22.66 36.07
C VAL A 741 16.81 -23.86 36.73
N LEU A 742 15.95 -23.61 37.72
CA LEU A 742 15.19 -24.66 38.39
C LEU A 742 14.27 -25.36 37.38
N LYS A 743 14.12 -26.69 37.44
CA LYS A 743 13.16 -27.39 36.57
C LYS A 743 11.70 -27.07 36.92
N GLU A 744 11.40 -26.75 38.18
CA GLU A 744 10.05 -26.39 38.63
C GLU A 744 9.52 -25.13 37.92
N LYS A 745 8.26 -25.19 37.49
CA LYS A 745 7.50 -24.06 36.93
C LYS A 745 6.33 -23.78 37.87
N TYR A 746 6.13 -22.51 38.23
CA TYR A 746 5.02 -22.13 39.10
C TYR A 746 3.93 -21.46 38.25
N GLU A 747 2.76 -22.08 38.17
CA GLU A 747 1.65 -21.60 37.36
C GLU A 747 1.21 -20.19 37.78
N ALA A 748 1.01 -19.34 36.79
CA ALA A 748 0.70 -17.93 36.94
C ALA A 748 -0.29 -17.50 35.85
N ALA A 749 -1.44 -18.15 35.74
CA ALA A 749 -2.50 -17.72 34.83
C ALA A 749 -2.99 -16.32 35.24
N ILE A 750 -2.62 -15.29 34.48
CA ILE A 750 -2.89 -13.89 34.84
C ILE A 750 -4.17 -13.45 34.12
N PRO A 751 -5.24 -13.07 34.85
CA PRO A 751 -6.48 -12.62 34.23
C PRO A 751 -6.29 -11.31 33.44
N ALA A 752 -7.21 -11.03 32.51
CA ALA A 752 -7.27 -9.78 31.76
C ALA A 752 -7.28 -8.55 32.69
N LYS A 753 -6.44 -7.54 32.38
CA LYS A 753 -6.28 -6.30 33.18
C LYS A 753 -6.10 -6.55 34.69
N GLY A 754 -5.53 -7.70 35.05
CA GLY A 754 -5.51 -8.21 36.42
C GLY A 754 -4.13 -8.57 36.93
N SER A 755 -4.10 -9.20 38.11
CA SER A 755 -2.85 -9.66 38.72
C SER A 755 -3.07 -10.92 39.55
N VAL A 756 -2.03 -11.74 39.66
CA VAL A 756 -2.03 -12.97 40.46
C VAL A 756 -0.80 -12.99 41.35
N THR A 757 -0.97 -13.37 42.61
CA THR A 757 0.16 -13.57 43.52
C THR A 757 0.57 -15.04 43.45
N VAL A 758 1.82 -15.27 43.03
CA VAL A 758 2.41 -16.61 42.95
C VAL A 758 3.32 -16.79 44.15
N GLN A 759 3.14 -17.90 44.86
CA GLN A 759 3.99 -18.27 45.99
C GLN A 759 4.83 -19.48 45.62
N PHE A 760 6.13 -19.41 45.87
CA PHE A 760 7.03 -20.53 45.64
C PHE A 760 8.08 -20.64 46.75
N THR A 761 8.57 -21.85 46.96
CA THR A 761 9.59 -22.14 47.98
C THR A 761 10.81 -22.70 47.26
N PRO A 762 11.85 -21.88 46.99
CA PRO A 762 13.04 -22.39 46.33
C PRO A 762 13.71 -23.45 47.22
N LYS A 763 13.84 -24.67 46.70
CA LYS A 763 14.64 -25.74 47.32
C LYS A 763 16.12 -25.37 47.19
N SER A 764 16.88 -25.52 48.27
CA SER A 764 18.31 -25.21 48.34
C SER A 764 19.14 -26.50 48.37
N GLY A 765 20.20 -26.59 47.57
CA GLY A 765 21.14 -27.73 47.56
C GLY A 765 20.66 -28.96 46.78
N ASP A 766 21.41 -30.08 46.91
CA ASP A 766 21.39 -31.37 46.16
C ASP A 766 20.02 -31.96 45.74
N ASP A 767 18.91 -31.44 46.26
CA ASP A 767 17.52 -31.80 45.91
C ASP A 767 16.92 -30.95 44.77
N ALA A 768 17.61 -29.88 44.34
CA ALA A 768 17.16 -29.00 43.27
C ALA A 768 17.66 -29.49 41.90
N GLU A 769 16.78 -30.15 41.15
CA GLU A 769 17.08 -30.54 39.79
C GLU A 769 17.11 -29.28 38.89
N SER A 770 18.28 -28.98 38.33
CA SER A 770 18.51 -27.79 37.52
C SER A 770 19.09 -28.11 36.15
N THR A 771 18.84 -27.22 35.18
CA THR A 771 19.41 -27.30 33.84
C THR A 771 20.29 -26.08 33.56
N PRO A 772 21.31 -26.20 32.68
CA PRO A 772 22.08 -25.05 32.22
C PRO A 772 21.16 -23.94 31.71
N ALA A 773 21.47 -22.69 32.03
CA ALA A 773 20.65 -21.52 31.71
C ALA A 773 20.72 -21.10 30.22
N THR A 774 20.51 -22.02 29.28
CA THR A 774 20.57 -21.73 27.82
C THR A 774 19.46 -20.81 27.33
N ASN A 775 18.33 -20.74 28.03
CA ASN A 775 17.15 -19.95 27.65
C ASN A 775 16.80 -18.82 28.65
N ALA A 776 17.69 -18.52 29.61
CA ALA A 776 17.47 -17.42 30.55
C ALA A 776 17.72 -16.06 29.86
N PRO A 777 16.97 -14.99 30.18
CA PRO A 777 17.20 -13.66 29.62
C PRO A 777 18.66 -13.22 29.78
N GLU A 778 19.29 -12.82 28.68
CA GLU A 778 20.71 -12.47 28.65
C GLU A 778 20.92 -11.00 29.06
N GLY A 779 21.61 -10.75 30.18
CA GLY A 779 21.92 -9.39 30.64
C GLY A 779 22.10 -9.23 32.16
N ASP A 780 21.46 -10.06 32.98
CA ASP A 780 21.39 -9.88 34.45
C ASP A 780 21.85 -11.12 35.25
N ARG A 781 22.93 -11.80 34.83
CA ARG A 781 23.50 -12.92 35.62
C ARG A 781 24.14 -12.35 36.91
N PRO A 782 23.64 -12.67 38.11
CA PRO A 782 24.24 -12.16 39.35
C PRO A 782 25.65 -12.74 39.52
N ARG A 783 26.64 -11.87 39.81
CA ARG A 783 27.95 -12.34 40.30
C ARG A 783 27.76 -12.98 41.67
N ASP A 784 28.30 -14.19 41.84
CA ASP A 784 28.26 -14.95 43.08
C ASP A 784 28.86 -14.12 44.22
N SER A 785 28.03 -13.74 45.20
CA SER A 785 28.43 -12.91 46.32
C SER A 785 28.36 -13.73 47.61
N GLY A 786 29.52 -14.25 48.02
CA GLY A 786 29.91 -14.62 49.38
C GLY A 786 28.85 -15.22 50.33
N ASP A 787 29.01 -16.52 50.57
CA ASP A 787 28.72 -17.34 51.77
C ASP A 787 27.39 -17.23 52.56
N ASN A 788 26.42 -16.34 52.28
CA ASN A 788 25.09 -16.39 52.94
C ASN A 788 23.92 -15.70 52.20
N SER A 789 24.13 -15.17 50.98
CA SER A 789 23.09 -14.56 50.16
C SER A 789 22.96 -15.25 48.81
N HIS A 790 21.77 -15.75 48.47
CA HIS A 790 21.47 -16.29 47.15
C HIS A 790 20.69 -15.25 46.34
N ASN A 791 21.26 -14.80 45.22
CA ASN A 791 20.54 -13.96 44.27
C ASN A 791 19.74 -14.87 43.33
N LEU A 792 18.41 -14.72 43.33
CA LEU A 792 17.51 -15.43 42.42
C LEU A 792 17.06 -14.48 41.31
N LEU A 793 17.06 -14.96 40.07
CA LEU A 793 16.52 -14.26 38.91
C LEU A 793 15.14 -14.85 38.56
N LEU A 794 14.13 -14.00 38.45
CA LEU A 794 12.74 -14.42 38.27
C LEU A 794 12.16 -13.81 37.01
N TRP A 795 11.43 -14.58 36.20
CA TRP A 795 10.71 -14.06 35.04
C TRP A 795 9.43 -14.86 34.77
N LEU A 796 8.52 -14.28 33.99
CA LEU A 796 7.37 -14.99 33.44
C LEU A 796 7.75 -15.64 32.12
N GLU A 797 7.30 -16.87 31.94
CA GLU A 797 7.49 -17.69 30.75
C GLU A 797 6.11 -18.14 30.23
N SER A 798 5.90 -18.13 28.92
CA SER A 798 4.70 -18.70 28.30
C SER A 798 4.67 -20.23 28.43
N PRO A 799 3.53 -20.89 28.17
CA PRO A 799 3.46 -22.36 28.14
C PRO A 799 4.46 -23.00 27.16
N GLY A 800 4.75 -22.30 26.05
CA GLY A 800 5.73 -22.72 25.04
C GLY A 800 7.20 -22.54 25.44
N GLY A 801 7.49 -21.97 26.61
CA GLY A 801 8.87 -21.78 27.09
C GLY A 801 9.53 -20.44 26.73
N THR A 802 8.77 -19.50 26.16
CA THR A 802 9.29 -18.18 25.77
C THR A 802 9.18 -17.19 26.94
N PRO A 803 10.24 -16.44 27.31
CA PRO A 803 10.15 -15.36 28.29
C PRO A 803 9.19 -14.24 27.84
N ILE A 804 8.23 -13.89 28.70
CA ILE A 804 7.19 -12.87 28.42
C ILE A 804 7.26 -11.65 29.34
N SER A 805 8.14 -11.63 30.35
CA SER A 805 8.41 -10.45 31.17
C SER A 805 9.91 -10.16 31.26
N ARG A 806 10.24 -8.93 31.69
CA ARG A 806 11.59 -8.63 32.18
C ARG A 806 11.90 -9.48 33.41
N SER A 807 13.17 -9.79 33.58
CA SER A 807 13.65 -10.48 34.77
C SER A 807 13.71 -9.56 35.98
N VAL A 808 13.46 -10.12 37.16
CA VAL A 808 13.57 -9.43 38.45
C VAL A 808 14.54 -10.20 39.32
N SER A 809 15.52 -9.51 39.89
CA SER A 809 16.43 -10.10 40.86
C SER A 809 15.92 -9.92 42.28
N ILE A 810 16.03 -10.97 43.09
CA ILE A 810 15.80 -10.88 44.54
C ILE A 810 17.03 -11.43 45.28
N SER A 811 17.44 -10.74 46.33
CA SER A 811 18.47 -11.23 47.24
C SER A 811 17.79 -11.93 48.41
N VAL A 812 18.06 -13.23 48.54
CA VAL A 812 17.47 -14.06 49.60
C VAL A 812 18.55 -14.34 50.65
N GLN A 813 18.27 -13.96 51.90
CA GLN A 813 19.12 -14.29 53.05
C GLN A 813 18.50 -15.42 53.86
N SER A 814 19.29 -16.45 54.12
CA SER A 814 18.92 -17.54 55.02
C SER A 814 19.02 -17.05 56.47
N GLY A 815 17.93 -17.08 57.25
CA GLY A 815 17.99 -16.84 58.69
C GLY A 815 18.91 -17.86 59.37
N ALA A 816 19.59 -17.43 60.45
CA ALA A 816 20.51 -18.27 61.21
C ALA A 816 19.86 -19.63 61.54
N SER A 817 20.56 -20.72 61.21
CA SER A 817 20.02 -22.06 61.41
C SER A 817 19.60 -22.25 62.87
N VAL A 818 18.42 -22.84 63.08
CA VAL A 818 17.90 -23.19 64.42
C VAL A 818 18.90 -24.05 65.20
N GLY A 819 19.83 -24.72 64.51
CA GLY A 819 20.97 -25.43 65.11
C GLY A 819 21.92 -24.52 65.90
N VAL A 820 22.20 -23.29 65.47
CA VAL A 820 23.06 -22.35 66.23
C VAL A 820 22.35 -21.86 67.49
N LEU A 821 21.03 -21.59 67.41
CA LEU A 821 20.24 -21.24 68.59
C LEU A 821 20.10 -22.42 69.55
N ALA A 822 19.95 -23.65 69.07
CA ALA A 822 19.94 -24.85 69.90
C ALA A 822 21.31 -25.10 70.57
N ILE A 823 22.42 -24.90 69.87
CA ILE A 823 23.78 -25.01 70.43
C ILE A 823 24.05 -23.88 71.43
N VAL A 824 23.64 -22.64 71.16
CA VAL A 824 23.78 -21.53 72.11
C VAL A 824 22.89 -21.75 73.34
N THR A 825 21.68 -22.29 73.19
CA THR A 825 20.82 -22.64 74.32
C THR A 825 21.38 -23.83 75.09
N LEU A 826 21.95 -24.83 74.43
CA LEU A 826 22.61 -25.98 75.07
C LEU A 826 23.90 -25.55 75.79
N VAL A 827 24.67 -24.62 75.22
CA VAL A 827 25.87 -24.03 75.84
C VAL A 827 25.48 -23.14 77.02
N ILE A 828 24.41 -22.34 76.93
CA ILE A 828 23.91 -21.54 78.06
C ILE A 828 23.34 -22.43 79.17
N VAL A 829 22.66 -23.53 78.84
CA VAL A 829 22.14 -24.50 79.83
C VAL A 829 23.26 -25.34 80.44
N THR A 830 24.29 -25.73 79.68
CA THR A 830 25.44 -26.47 80.21
C THR A 830 26.40 -25.58 81.00
N VAL A 831 26.67 -24.35 80.56
CA VAL A 831 27.48 -23.37 81.31
C VAL A 831 26.72 -22.83 82.52
N GLY A 832 25.41 -22.57 82.40
CA GLY A 832 24.54 -22.19 83.51
C GLY A 832 24.38 -23.31 84.55
N GLY A 833 24.25 -24.56 84.10
CA GLY A 833 24.23 -25.75 84.96
C GLY A 833 25.56 -26.00 85.66
N PHE A 834 26.69 -25.75 84.99
CA PHE A 834 28.03 -25.89 85.58
C PHE A 834 28.30 -24.81 86.65
N PHE A 835 27.85 -23.57 86.46
CA PHE A 835 27.98 -22.51 87.47
C PHE A 835 27.01 -22.69 88.65
N ALA A 836 25.82 -23.24 88.44
CA ALA A 836 24.89 -23.57 89.53
C ALA A 836 25.41 -24.73 90.40
N ALA A 837 26.02 -25.76 89.80
CA ALA A 837 26.63 -26.88 90.52
C ALA A 837 27.86 -26.44 91.35
N LYS A 838 28.72 -25.57 90.80
CA LYS A 838 29.94 -25.09 91.48
C LYS A 838 29.65 -24.11 92.63
N ARG A 839 28.51 -23.39 92.58
CA ARG A 839 28.08 -22.49 93.68
C ARG A 839 27.48 -23.25 94.87
N SER A 840 27.01 -24.49 94.69
CA SER A 840 26.48 -25.33 95.78
C SER A 840 27.56 -26.00 96.66
N GLN A 841 28.81 -26.11 96.16
CA GLN A 841 29.91 -26.73 96.91
C GLN A 841 30.70 -25.75 97.80
N TYR A 842 30.44 -24.44 97.74
CA TYR A 842 31.10 -23.45 98.60
C TYR A 842 30.29 -23.04 99.85
N PHE A 843 29.17 -23.72 100.15
CA PHE A 843 28.33 -23.45 101.33
C PHE A 843 28.17 -24.66 102.28
N ARG A 844 29.05 -25.65 102.22
CA ARG A 844 29.16 -26.68 103.26
C ARG A 844 30.63 -26.89 103.67
N LYS A 845 30.91 -26.37 104.88
CA LYS A 845 32.15 -26.32 105.67
C LYS A 845 33.09 -25.16 105.39
#